data_AF-A0A125Q1S3-F1
#
_entry.id   AF-A0A125Q1S3-F1
#
_cell.length_a   1.000
_cell.length_b   1.000
_cell.length_c   1.000
_cell.angle_alpha   90.00
_cell.angle_beta   90.00
_cell.angle_gamma   90.00
#
_symmetry.space_group_name_H-M   'P 1'
#
loop_
_entity.id
_entity.type
_entity.pdbx_description
1 polymer ?
#
loop_
_entity_poly.entity_id
_entity_poly.type
_entity_poly.pdbx_seq_one_letter_code
_entity_poly.pdbx_strand_id
1 'polypeptide(L)'
;MPAPDLTLTASLRPAALDARRGIVRLHPEVLTALALRPGDPVRLAGRRVTAGIVAPAEPTASAALLYADDLTLGNLGVRDGGQVTVGPVPLTPARRVTLSGPVPVLAAVSPEMLRLALLGKMVTEGDDVSLLPQDVLPDASVRGLVEAARRSLANSVGYAWTSSLLTVVAAEPATGALVTMDTVVGWEHGQVTHGSSGPSRPHRGTTTGADGPRSGDRTTDASTAGASTGPGPVAGGPPAAGADDEPADDDVPHVDELPGLRGQAEELTELLDLGFHHREVLGRLGTTVSLGVLLSGPAGSGKSALVRAVAKAVGARVRPLWAPELAALTNDAAARRLREAAAGLADGGPGVLLVTDVEALAPAEDAGPLATVFRQVVAGAVRSGTAVVCTTSRPESVDPGLRAPDLLSLRITVPLPDPALRREQLTVLTRQVPLAPDVRLDEVAGRTPGFVAADLAALVREAGVRAALRQKTAEQPTVAMADFSAALEVVRPTTMAASTLELATVTLDDVGGLGEVKQTLTESVLWPLTYPDTFARLGVQPPRGVLLYGPPGCGKTYLVTALAGTGRANVLSVKGAELLSKWVGESERAVRELFRRAREAAPTLVFLDEMDALAPVRGQATDGGTTDRVVAALLTELDGVEALRNVVVIGATNRPDLVDPALLRPGRLERLVYVPPPDGPARTEILRAASRAVPLAGDVDLPALGEELSGFSAADCAALVREAALAAMRESLSAATVTAAHVATARRRVRPSLDPTQVAWLAAYADKHAG
;
A
#
# COMPACT_ATOMS: atom_id res chain seq x y z
N MET A 1 14.49 21.96 -38.20
CA MET A 1 15.19 22.86 -37.25
C MET A 1 15.69 21.99 -36.11
N PRO A 2 16.92 22.17 -35.60
CA PRO A 2 17.34 21.47 -34.38
C PRO A 2 16.34 21.82 -33.27
N ALA A 3 15.93 20.83 -32.49
CA ALA A 3 15.07 21.05 -31.34
C ALA A 3 15.73 22.08 -30.40
N PRO A 4 14.96 22.99 -29.78
CA PRO A 4 15.53 23.93 -28.82
C PRO A 4 16.11 23.14 -27.64
N ASP A 5 17.40 23.32 -27.38
CA ASP A 5 18.09 22.79 -26.21
C ASP A 5 18.38 23.95 -25.25
N LEU A 6 18.16 23.77 -23.95
CA LEU A 6 18.49 24.74 -22.91
C LEU A 6 19.51 24.15 -21.95
N THR A 7 20.50 24.96 -21.58
CA THR A 7 21.47 24.58 -20.55
C THR A 7 21.03 25.14 -19.21
N LEU A 8 20.84 24.25 -18.24
CA LEU A 8 20.38 24.54 -16.89
C LEU A 8 21.38 24.01 -15.87
N THR A 9 21.28 24.51 -14.64
CA THR A 9 22.06 23.99 -13.52
C THR A 9 21.27 22.91 -12.81
N ALA A 10 21.84 21.71 -12.70
CA ALA A 10 21.23 20.58 -12.03
C ALA A 10 21.22 20.83 -10.51
N SER A 11 20.06 20.65 -9.88
CA SER A 11 19.85 20.76 -8.45
C SER A 11 19.26 19.48 -7.89
N LEU A 12 19.93 18.89 -6.89
CA LEU A 12 19.42 17.71 -6.18
C LEU A 12 18.23 18.10 -5.31
N ARG A 13 17.05 17.54 -5.60
CA ARG A 13 15.84 17.72 -4.77
C ARG A 13 15.36 16.37 -4.24
N PRO A 14 15.37 16.12 -2.92
CA PRO A 14 14.95 14.85 -2.32
C PRO A 14 13.43 14.83 -2.06
N ALA A 15 12.61 15.19 -3.05
CA ALA A 15 11.16 15.03 -2.90
C ALA A 15 10.86 13.53 -2.83
N ALA A 16 10.48 13.04 -1.65
CA ALA A 16 10.24 11.61 -1.39
C ALA A 16 9.20 10.98 -2.34
N LEU A 17 8.32 11.80 -2.93
CA LEU A 17 7.29 11.37 -3.87
C LEU A 17 7.84 11.10 -5.28
N ASP A 18 8.88 11.81 -5.72
CA ASP A 18 9.40 11.76 -7.10
C ASP A 18 10.73 10.98 -7.21
N ALA A 19 11.38 10.70 -6.09
CA ALA A 19 12.69 10.07 -6.06
C ALA A 19 12.70 8.67 -6.70
N ARG A 20 13.71 8.44 -7.56
CA ARG A 20 14.02 7.20 -8.28
C ARG A 20 12.97 6.77 -9.31
N ARG A 21 12.15 7.72 -9.75
CA ARG A 21 11.08 7.48 -10.74
C ARG A 21 11.46 7.94 -12.15
N GLY A 22 12.61 8.58 -12.36
CA GLY A 22 13.00 9.11 -13.68
C GLY A 22 12.21 10.35 -14.10
N ILE A 23 11.74 11.13 -13.13
CA ILE A 23 11.02 12.39 -13.32
C ILE A 23 11.98 13.55 -13.08
N VAL A 24 12.00 14.53 -13.99
CA VAL A 24 12.74 15.79 -13.83
C VAL A 24 11.79 16.97 -13.82
N ARG A 25 12.00 17.91 -12.89
CA ARG A 25 11.16 19.09 -12.76
C ARG A 25 11.81 20.32 -13.38
N LEU A 26 11.06 20.99 -14.24
CA LEU A 26 11.45 22.23 -14.92
C LEU A 26 10.48 23.35 -14.60
N HIS A 27 10.98 24.59 -14.53
CA HIS A 27 10.13 25.76 -14.38
C HIS A 27 9.14 25.87 -15.56
N PRO A 28 7.89 26.35 -15.35
CA PRO A 28 6.89 26.49 -16.42
C PRO A 28 7.36 27.31 -17.63
N GLU A 29 8.24 28.31 -17.42
CA GLU A 29 8.84 29.08 -18.52
C GLU A 29 9.80 28.24 -19.36
N VAL A 30 10.56 27.34 -18.74
CA VAL A 30 11.47 26.41 -19.44
C VAL A 30 10.66 25.40 -20.25
N LEU A 31 9.56 24.88 -19.70
CA LEU A 31 8.62 24.03 -20.43
C LEU A 31 8.06 24.74 -21.66
N THR A 32 7.63 25.99 -21.48
CA THR A 32 7.10 26.82 -22.56
C THR A 32 8.17 27.08 -23.63
N ALA A 33 9.40 27.39 -23.23
CA ALA A 33 10.52 27.66 -24.14
C ALA A 33 10.96 26.42 -24.94
N LEU A 34 10.89 25.23 -24.35
CA LEU A 34 11.19 23.95 -25.01
C LEU A 34 9.99 23.34 -25.75
N ALA A 35 8.83 24.01 -25.72
CA ALA A 35 7.55 23.50 -26.23
C ALA A 35 7.17 22.11 -25.64
N LEU A 36 7.47 21.90 -24.36
CA LEU A 36 7.19 20.67 -23.61
C LEU A 36 5.92 20.82 -22.75
N ARG A 37 5.16 19.74 -22.63
CA ARG A 37 4.05 19.61 -21.67
C ARG A 37 4.45 18.66 -20.54
N PRO A 38 3.84 18.77 -19.34
CA PRO A 38 3.99 17.77 -18.30
C PRO A 38 3.69 16.36 -18.83
N GLY A 39 4.60 15.41 -18.57
CA GLY A 39 4.51 14.05 -19.10
C GLY A 39 5.27 13.82 -20.41
N ASP A 40 5.73 14.87 -21.09
CA ASP A 40 6.53 14.70 -22.30
C ASP A 40 7.96 14.19 -21.95
N PRO A 41 8.54 13.33 -22.81
CA PRO A 41 9.89 12.83 -22.61
C PRO A 41 10.93 13.89 -22.99
N VAL A 42 12.04 13.91 -22.24
CA VAL A 42 13.11 14.88 -22.39
C VAL A 42 14.47 14.19 -22.39
N ARG A 43 15.34 14.59 -23.31
CA ARG A 43 16.76 14.21 -23.34
C ARG A 43 17.53 15.09 -22.37
N LEU A 44 18.35 14.44 -21.55
CA LEU A 44 19.21 15.07 -20.57
C LEU A 44 20.65 14.73 -20.91
N ALA A 45 21.48 15.75 -21.14
CA ALA A 45 22.88 15.57 -21.51
C ALA A 45 23.79 16.25 -20.49
N GLY A 46 24.59 15.43 -19.81
CA GLY A 46 25.68 15.84 -18.92
C GLY A 46 27.01 15.27 -19.42
N ARG A 47 27.74 14.55 -18.56
CA ARG A 47 28.89 13.72 -19.00
C ARG A 47 28.44 12.48 -19.75
N ARG A 48 27.25 11.99 -19.42
CA ARG A 48 26.51 10.93 -20.09
C ARG A 48 25.18 11.50 -20.57
N VAL A 49 24.54 10.80 -21.50
CA VAL A 49 23.22 11.16 -22.03
C VAL A 49 22.21 10.15 -21.51
N THR A 50 21.12 10.62 -20.94
CA THR A 50 19.97 9.82 -20.50
C THR A 50 18.67 10.52 -20.93
N ALA A 51 17.53 9.94 -20.59
CA ALA A 51 16.22 10.52 -20.82
C ALA A 51 15.36 10.41 -19.55
N GLY A 52 14.43 11.34 -19.39
CA GLY A 52 13.46 11.34 -18.30
C GLY A 52 12.10 11.85 -18.75
N ILE A 53 11.15 11.87 -17.83
CA ILE A 53 9.83 12.47 -18.03
C ILE A 53 9.79 13.83 -17.34
N VAL A 54 9.27 14.84 -18.03
CA VAL A 54 9.22 16.19 -17.48
C VAL A 54 7.97 16.46 -16.64
N ALA A 55 8.14 17.12 -15.50
CA ALA A 55 7.06 17.61 -14.66
C ALA A 55 7.26 19.11 -14.32
N PRO A 56 6.19 19.86 -14.01
CA PRO A 56 6.34 21.27 -13.64
C PRO A 56 6.96 21.41 -12.25
N ALA A 57 7.93 22.31 -12.11
CA ALA A 57 8.42 22.78 -10.81
C ALA A 57 7.42 23.76 -10.16
N GLU A 58 7.57 24.02 -8.86
CA GLU A 58 6.77 25.03 -8.16
C GLU A 58 6.95 26.42 -8.80
N PRO A 59 5.93 27.29 -8.78
CA PRO A 59 6.03 28.64 -9.36
C PRO A 59 7.10 29.55 -8.72
N THR A 60 7.58 29.21 -7.52
CA THR A 60 8.66 29.91 -6.81
C THR A 60 10.05 29.36 -7.14
N ALA A 61 10.13 28.29 -7.94
CA ALA A 61 11.39 27.65 -8.31
C ALA A 61 12.15 28.47 -9.38
N SER A 62 13.47 28.38 -9.40
CA SER A 62 14.28 29.15 -10.34
C SER A 62 14.19 28.57 -11.76
N ALA A 63 13.98 29.43 -12.76
CA ALA A 63 14.02 29.07 -14.18
C ALA A 63 15.41 28.62 -14.67
N ALA A 64 16.46 28.88 -13.89
CA ALA A 64 17.83 28.44 -14.20
C ALA A 64 18.15 27.01 -13.72
N LEU A 65 17.23 26.36 -12.99
CA LEU A 65 17.47 25.08 -12.35
C LEU A 65 16.67 23.94 -13.00
N LEU A 66 17.32 22.78 -13.14
CA LEU A 66 16.67 21.49 -13.35
C LEU A 66 16.71 20.73 -12.02
N TYR A 67 15.55 20.32 -11.52
CA TYR A 67 15.49 19.50 -10.31
C TYR A 67 15.39 18.03 -10.66
N ALA A 68 16.32 17.24 -10.14
CA ALA A 68 16.39 15.81 -10.34
C ALA A 68 16.78 15.07 -9.05
N ASP A 69 16.56 13.77 -9.03
CA ASP A 69 16.93 12.89 -7.93
C ASP A 69 18.40 12.43 -8.02
N ASP A 70 18.84 11.69 -6.99
CA ASP A 70 20.19 11.13 -6.91
C ASP A 70 20.51 10.18 -8.07
N LEU A 71 19.54 9.36 -8.46
CA LEU A 71 19.67 8.36 -9.52
C LEU A 71 19.86 9.00 -10.91
N THR A 72 19.03 9.97 -11.27
CA THR A 72 19.09 10.67 -12.55
C THR A 72 20.38 11.47 -12.69
N LEU A 73 20.82 12.13 -11.62
CA LEU A 73 22.13 12.82 -11.60
C LEU A 73 23.30 11.83 -11.73
N GLY A 74 23.19 10.66 -11.09
CA GLY A 74 24.12 9.54 -11.25
C GLY A 74 24.23 9.05 -12.70
N ASN A 75 23.08 8.80 -13.35
CA ASN A 75 23.01 8.40 -14.76
C ASN A 75 23.60 9.44 -15.71
N LEU A 76 23.39 10.73 -15.41
CA LEU A 76 23.98 11.86 -16.14
C LEU A 76 25.50 12.01 -15.92
N GLY A 77 26.04 11.41 -14.85
CA GLY A 77 27.41 11.63 -14.40
C GLY A 77 27.67 13.07 -13.95
N VAL A 78 26.64 13.77 -13.47
CA VAL A 78 26.70 15.18 -13.05
C VAL A 78 26.45 15.27 -11.55
N ARG A 79 27.19 16.15 -10.86
CA ARG A 79 26.99 16.44 -9.43
C ARG A 79 26.01 17.60 -9.27
N ASP A 80 25.43 17.72 -8.07
CA ASP A 80 24.64 18.89 -7.69
C ASP A 80 25.41 20.20 -7.99
N GLY A 81 24.75 21.16 -8.63
CA GLY A 81 25.35 22.40 -9.15
C GLY A 81 26.04 22.28 -10.52
N GLY A 82 26.07 21.10 -11.15
CA GLY A 82 26.66 20.90 -12.47
C GLY A 82 25.74 21.36 -13.63
N GLN A 83 26.32 21.55 -14.82
CA GLN A 83 25.56 21.95 -16.01
C GLN A 83 24.94 20.74 -16.71
N VAL A 84 23.68 20.87 -17.13
CA VAL A 84 22.92 19.88 -17.88
C VAL A 84 22.21 20.55 -19.05
N THR A 85 22.35 19.97 -20.24
CA THR A 85 21.60 20.40 -21.42
C THR A 85 20.33 19.55 -21.54
N VAL A 86 19.20 20.23 -21.72
CA VAL A 86 17.85 19.68 -21.71
C VAL A 86 17.20 19.97 -23.06
N GLY A 87 16.66 18.95 -23.71
CA GLY A 87 15.99 19.10 -25.01
C GLY A 87 14.90 18.06 -25.23
N PRO A 88 13.86 18.35 -26.03
CA PRO A 88 12.79 17.40 -26.29
C PRO A 88 13.29 16.17 -27.08
N VAL A 89 12.72 15.00 -26.82
CA VAL A 89 12.99 13.75 -27.56
C VAL A 89 11.65 13.13 -28.01
N PRO A 90 11.55 12.46 -29.18
CA PRO A 90 10.32 11.77 -29.55
C PRO A 90 10.02 10.59 -28.60
N LEU A 91 8.76 10.48 -28.16
CA LEU A 91 8.28 9.35 -27.36
C LEU A 91 8.34 8.07 -28.20
N THR A 92 9.34 7.22 -27.94
CA THR A 92 9.55 5.97 -28.69
C THR A 92 9.37 4.78 -27.75
N PRO A 93 8.40 3.88 -27.99
CA PRO A 93 8.21 2.71 -27.15
C PRO A 93 9.39 1.74 -27.29
N ALA A 94 9.83 1.18 -26.17
CA ALA A 94 10.87 0.17 -26.10
C ALA A 94 10.35 -1.15 -26.66
N ARG A 95 11.10 -1.77 -27.59
CA ARG A 95 10.81 -3.12 -28.09
C ARG A 95 11.36 -4.18 -27.14
N ARG A 96 12.59 -3.97 -26.68
CA ARG A 96 13.29 -4.89 -25.78
C ARG A 96 14.13 -4.11 -24.78
N VAL A 97 14.14 -4.57 -23.54
CA VAL A 97 14.97 -4.05 -22.45
C VAL A 97 15.59 -5.22 -21.71
N THR A 98 16.92 -5.22 -21.60
CA THR A 98 17.68 -6.23 -20.87
C THR A 98 18.33 -5.58 -19.66
N LEU A 99 18.10 -6.16 -18.48
CA LEU A 99 18.59 -5.64 -17.20
C LEU A 99 19.60 -6.62 -16.59
N SER A 100 20.50 -6.07 -15.78
CA SER A 100 21.30 -6.84 -14.83
C SER A 100 21.08 -6.29 -13.43
N GLY A 101 21.31 -7.12 -12.41
CA GLY A 101 21.07 -6.73 -11.03
C GLY A 101 21.66 -7.72 -10.03
N PRO A 102 21.53 -7.42 -8.73
CA PRO A 102 22.01 -8.29 -7.67
C PRO A 102 21.34 -9.68 -7.73
N VAL A 103 22.10 -10.75 -7.46
CA VAL A 103 21.62 -12.15 -7.46
C VAL A 103 20.33 -12.37 -6.66
N PRO A 104 20.15 -11.77 -5.46
CA PRO A 104 18.89 -11.92 -4.71
C PRO A 104 17.67 -11.33 -5.44
N VAL A 105 17.86 -10.29 -6.24
CA VAL A 105 16.78 -9.66 -7.02
C VAL A 105 16.47 -10.48 -8.27
N LEU A 106 17.50 -11.04 -8.92
CA LEU A 106 17.36 -11.96 -10.05
C LEU A 106 16.53 -13.20 -9.69
N ALA A 107 16.77 -13.77 -8.51
CA ALA A 107 16.07 -14.97 -8.03
C ALA A 107 14.60 -14.70 -7.60
N ALA A 108 14.31 -13.47 -7.14
CA ALA A 108 13.01 -13.12 -6.57
C ALA A 108 12.05 -12.41 -7.53
N VAL A 109 12.55 -11.84 -8.64
CA VAL A 109 11.75 -10.98 -9.53
C VAL A 109 11.65 -11.56 -10.94
N SER A 110 10.44 -11.94 -11.33
CA SER A 110 10.12 -12.41 -12.68
C SER A 110 10.23 -11.27 -13.72
N PRO A 111 10.49 -11.60 -14.99
CA PRO A 111 10.51 -10.63 -16.07
C PRO A 111 9.21 -9.82 -16.20
N GLU A 112 8.06 -10.44 -15.94
CA GLU A 112 6.76 -9.78 -15.94
C GLU A 112 6.63 -8.76 -14.81
N MET A 113 7.15 -9.08 -13.62
CA MET A 113 7.25 -8.11 -12.52
C MET A 113 8.19 -6.96 -12.87
N LEU A 114 9.31 -7.22 -13.56
CA LEU A 114 10.19 -6.16 -14.06
C LEU A 114 9.47 -5.23 -15.05
N ARG A 115 8.72 -5.80 -16.00
CA ARG A 115 7.97 -5.02 -16.99
C ARG A 115 6.93 -4.11 -16.32
N LEU A 116 6.20 -4.63 -15.34
CA LEU A 116 5.24 -3.84 -14.57
C LEU A 116 5.93 -2.78 -13.70
N ALA A 117 7.10 -3.07 -13.14
CA ALA A 117 7.87 -2.13 -12.32
C ALA A 117 8.45 -0.95 -13.12
N LEU A 118 8.83 -1.20 -14.37
CA LEU A 118 9.44 -0.23 -15.26
C LEU A 118 8.42 0.49 -16.14
N LEU A 119 7.16 0.07 -16.12
CA LEU A 119 6.11 0.63 -16.95
C LEU A 119 6.04 2.17 -16.81
N GLY A 120 6.08 2.87 -17.94
CA GLY A 120 6.07 4.34 -18.01
C GLY A 120 7.44 5.00 -17.86
N LYS A 121 8.48 4.26 -17.48
CA LYS A 121 9.85 4.82 -17.37
C LYS A 121 10.51 4.96 -18.73
N MET A 122 11.31 6.01 -18.84
CA MET A 122 12.30 6.14 -19.90
C MET A 122 13.56 5.38 -19.50
N VAL A 123 14.05 4.52 -20.38
CA VAL A 123 15.29 3.76 -20.18
C VAL A 123 16.29 4.08 -21.30
N THR A 124 17.56 4.16 -20.92
CA THR A 124 18.70 4.32 -21.83
C THR A 124 19.73 3.26 -21.50
N GLU A 125 20.41 2.74 -22.51
CA GLU A 125 21.47 1.76 -22.34
C GLU A 125 22.58 2.30 -21.42
N GLY A 126 22.96 1.51 -20.42
CA GLY A 126 23.91 1.84 -19.37
C GLY A 126 23.33 2.56 -18.15
N ASP A 127 22.05 2.95 -18.15
CA ASP A 127 21.44 3.64 -17.01
C ASP A 127 21.16 2.68 -15.85
N ASP A 128 21.28 3.20 -14.63
CA ASP A 128 20.74 2.54 -13.44
C ASP A 128 19.26 2.92 -13.27
N VAL A 129 18.40 1.92 -13.05
CA VAL A 129 16.96 2.05 -12.91
C VAL A 129 16.49 1.40 -11.61
N SER A 130 15.56 2.06 -10.92
CA SER A 130 14.91 1.50 -9.72
C SER A 130 13.67 0.69 -10.08
N LEU A 131 13.28 -0.25 -9.22
CA LEU A 131 12.04 -1.03 -9.32
C LEU A 131 10.80 -0.31 -8.74
N LEU A 132 10.91 0.97 -8.35
CA LEU A 132 9.78 1.81 -7.94
C LEU A 132 8.89 2.19 -9.15
N PRO A 133 7.64 1.67 -9.29
CA PRO A 133 6.78 2.03 -10.41
C PRO A 133 6.47 3.54 -10.46
N GLN A 134 6.14 4.08 -11.63
CA GLN A 134 5.68 5.47 -11.74
C GLN A 134 4.18 5.57 -11.43
N ASP A 135 3.78 6.48 -10.52
CA ASP A 135 2.36 6.71 -10.17
C ASP A 135 1.63 7.61 -11.21
N VAL A 136 2.31 7.99 -12.29
CA VAL A 136 1.87 9.01 -13.26
C VAL A 136 1.50 8.38 -14.61
N LEU A 137 0.78 7.25 -14.59
CA LEU A 137 0.21 6.66 -15.80
C LEU A 137 -1.30 6.98 -15.90
N PRO A 138 -1.79 7.47 -17.05
CA PRO A 138 -3.17 7.92 -17.20
C PRO A 138 -4.20 6.79 -17.35
N ASP A 139 -3.78 5.54 -17.59
CA ASP A 139 -4.70 4.44 -17.87
C ASP A 139 -5.15 3.71 -16.59
N ALA A 140 -6.45 3.79 -16.29
CA ALA A 140 -7.06 3.16 -15.13
C ALA A 140 -7.00 1.62 -15.19
N SER A 141 -6.92 1.03 -16.39
CA SER A 141 -6.91 -0.43 -16.59
C SER A 141 -5.64 -1.11 -16.07
N VAL A 142 -4.51 -0.40 -16.05
CA VAL A 142 -3.20 -0.96 -15.66
C VAL A 142 -2.82 -0.59 -14.22
N ARG A 143 -3.53 0.37 -13.61
CA ARG A 143 -3.26 0.86 -12.25
C ARG A 143 -3.32 -0.27 -11.21
N GLY A 144 -4.33 -1.13 -11.29
CA GLY A 144 -4.48 -2.28 -10.38
C GLY A 144 -3.36 -3.31 -10.51
N LEU A 145 -2.85 -3.51 -11.74
CA LEU A 145 -1.72 -4.42 -12.02
C LEU A 145 -0.39 -3.84 -11.51
N VAL A 146 -0.18 -2.53 -11.67
CA VAL A 146 1.01 -1.83 -11.15
C VAL A 146 1.01 -1.81 -9.62
N GLU A 147 -0.14 -1.59 -8.98
CA GLU A 147 -0.29 -1.69 -7.52
C GLU A 147 -0.09 -3.12 -7.00
N ALA A 148 -0.54 -4.14 -7.74
CA ALA A 148 -0.28 -5.54 -7.42
C ALA A 148 1.22 -5.88 -7.57
N ALA A 149 1.87 -5.43 -8.64
CA ALA A 149 3.30 -5.60 -8.85
C ALA A 149 4.12 -4.91 -7.75
N ARG A 150 3.74 -3.69 -7.35
CA ARG A 150 4.36 -2.96 -6.24
C ARG A 150 4.30 -3.76 -4.93
N ARG A 151 3.13 -4.31 -4.61
CA ARG A 151 2.95 -5.15 -3.42
C ARG A 151 3.76 -6.45 -3.51
N SER A 152 3.78 -7.09 -4.67
CA SER A 152 4.55 -8.31 -4.91
C SER A 152 6.06 -8.06 -4.77
N LEU A 153 6.59 -6.99 -5.37
CA LEU A 153 8.00 -6.59 -5.22
C LEU A 153 8.36 -6.26 -3.77
N ALA A 154 7.47 -5.58 -3.05
CA ALA A 154 7.66 -5.31 -1.63
C ALA A 154 7.70 -6.60 -0.78
N ASN A 155 6.88 -7.58 -1.13
CA ASN A 155 6.83 -8.87 -0.43
C ASN A 155 8.02 -9.78 -0.80
N SER A 156 8.44 -9.80 -2.07
CA SER A 156 9.47 -10.71 -2.59
C SER A 156 10.89 -10.20 -2.38
N VAL A 157 11.12 -8.88 -2.49
CA VAL A 157 12.45 -8.26 -2.37
C VAL A 157 12.65 -7.56 -1.02
N GLY A 158 11.57 -7.31 -0.25
CA GLY A 158 11.63 -6.59 1.04
C GLY A 158 12.05 -5.13 0.85
N TYR A 159 12.27 -4.30 1.90
CA TYR A 159 12.56 -2.85 1.76
C TYR A 159 13.72 -2.46 0.84
N ALA A 160 14.59 -3.39 0.45
CA ALA A 160 15.56 -3.14 -0.61
C ALA A 160 14.91 -2.92 -1.98
N TRP A 161 13.63 -3.25 -2.19
CA TRP A 161 12.94 -3.17 -3.48
C TRP A 161 12.84 -1.74 -4.03
N THR A 162 12.76 -0.73 -3.15
CA THR A 162 12.78 0.68 -3.53
C THR A 162 14.21 1.19 -3.78
N SER A 163 15.20 0.55 -3.15
CA SER A 163 16.60 0.99 -3.19
C SER A 163 17.50 0.18 -4.12
N SER A 164 17.06 -0.98 -4.60
CA SER A 164 17.79 -1.85 -5.51
C SER A 164 17.83 -1.21 -6.88
N LEU A 165 19.05 -0.94 -7.34
CA LEU A 165 19.31 -0.42 -8.68
C LEU A 165 19.63 -1.61 -9.59
N LEU A 166 18.99 -1.61 -10.75
CA LEU A 166 19.27 -2.50 -11.86
C LEU A 166 19.95 -1.70 -12.94
N THR A 167 20.88 -2.29 -13.67
CA THR A 167 21.54 -1.62 -14.79
C THR A 167 20.90 -2.06 -16.09
N VAL A 168 20.54 -1.11 -16.95
CA VAL A 168 20.05 -1.38 -18.31
C VAL A 168 21.25 -1.78 -19.17
N VAL A 169 21.39 -3.06 -19.44
CA VAL A 169 22.50 -3.59 -20.25
C VAL A 169 22.26 -3.32 -21.73
N ALA A 170 21.01 -3.42 -22.18
CA ALA A 170 20.63 -3.16 -23.55
C ALA A 170 19.18 -2.65 -23.63
N ALA A 171 18.92 -1.69 -24.51
CA ALA A 171 17.58 -1.19 -24.81
C ALA A 171 17.39 -1.00 -26.33
N GLU A 172 16.18 -1.25 -26.83
CA GLU A 172 15.82 -1.01 -28.23
C GLU A 172 14.65 -0.02 -28.32
N PRO A 173 14.86 1.24 -28.75
CA PRO A 173 16.14 1.87 -29.11
C PRO A 173 17.09 2.10 -27.91
N ALA A 174 18.38 2.26 -28.18
CA ALA A 174 19.43 2.36 -27.15
C ALA A 174 19.33 3.62 -26.27
N THR A 175 18.62 4.66 -26.70
CA THR A 175 18.51 5.93 -25.97
C THR A 175 17.07 6.39 -25.92
N GLY A 176 16.59 6.71 -24.71
CA GLY A 176 15.27 7.30 -24.50
C GLY A 176 14.12 6.42 -24.97
N ALA A 177 14.11 5.15 -24.57
CA ALA A 177 13.02 4.22 -24.87
C ALA A 177 12.00 4.16 -23.72
N LEU A 178 10.71 4.29 -24.02
CA LEU A 178 9.64 4.20 -23.03
C LEU A 178 9.22 2.73 -22.82
N VAL A 179 9.25 2.24 -21.59
CA VAL A 179 8.75 0.89 -21.30
C VAL A 179 7.21 0.88 -21.29
N THR A 180 6.62 0.03 -22.14
CA THR A 180 5.18 -0.19 -22.25
C THR A 180 4.82 -1.64 -21.95
N MET A 181 3.52 -1.96 -21.96
CA MET A 181 3.06 -3.34 -21.79
C MET A 181 3.51 -4.26 -22.94
N ASP A 182 3.82 -3.70 -24.12
CA ASP A 182 4.30 -4.44 -25.29
C ASP A 182 5.84 -4.64 -25.28
N THR A 183 6.55 -3.99 -24.36
CA THR A 183 8.01 -4.10 -24.25
C THR A 183 8.40 -5.49 -23.75
N VAL A 184 9.34 -6.14 -24.44
CA VAL A 184 9.95 -7.38 -23.95
C VAL A 184 11.03 -7.03 -22.94
N VAL A 185 10.81 -7.34 -21.66
CA VAL A 185 11.79 -7.09 -20.59
C VAL A 185 12.42 -8.42 -20.15
N GLY A 186 13.70 -8.45 -19.85
CA GLY A 186 14.33 -9.66 -19.32
C GLY A 186 15.67 -9.41 -18.66
N TRP A 187 16.19 -10.48 -18.05
CA TRP A 187 17.49 -10.47 -17.39
C TRP A 187 18.61 -10.84 -18.38
N GLU A 188 19.80 -10.27 -18.20
CA GLU A 188 20.98 -10.49 -19.05
C GLU A 188 21.33 -11.99 -19.22
N HIS A 189 21.11 -12.79 -18.16
CA HIS A 189 21.35 -14.23 -18.13
C HIS A 189 20.16 -15.03 -17.60
N GLY A 190 18.92 -14.58 -17.86
CA GLY A 190 17.71 -15.19 -17.30
C GLY A 190 16.50 -15.18 -18.25
N GLN A 191 15.32 -15.43 -17.68
CA GLN A 191 14.06 -15.45 -18.42
C GLN A 191 13.74 -14.05 -19.01
N VAL A 192 12.98 -14.04 -20.11
CA VAL A 192 12.43 -12.83 -20.74
C VAL A 192 10.91 -12.88 -20.64
N THR A 193 10.25 -11.72 -20.58
CA THR A 193 8.79 -11.66 -20.66
C THR A 193 8.32 -12.32 -21.94
N HIS A 194 7.21 -13.05 -21.89
CA HIS A 194 6.62 -13.58 -23.11
C HIS A 194 6.10 -12.44 -24.00
N GLY A 195 6.89 -12.07 -25.01
CA GLY A 195 6.45 -11.18 -26.08
C GLY A 195 5.39 -11.87 -26.93
N SER A 196 4.40 -11.11 -27.39
CA SER A 196 3.61 -11.47 -28.56
C SER A 196 4.58 -11.62 -29.74
N SER A 197 5.01 -12.85 -30.03
CA SER A 197 5.69 -13.13 -31.27
C SER A 197 4.67 -12.98 -32.40
N GLY A 198 4.58 -11.78 -32.98
CA GLY A 198 4.27 -11.66 -34.40
C GLY A 198 5.23 -12.56 -35.17
N PRO A 199 4.77 -13.24 -36.24
CA PRO A 199 5.47 -14.38 -36.81
C PRO A 199 6.89 -13.99 -37.19
N SER A 200 7.85 -14.78 -36.72
CA SER A 200 9.24 -14.77 -37.17
C SER A 200 9.25 -14.85 -38.70
N ARG A 201 9.46 -13.71 -39.36
CA ARG A 201 9.76 -13.69 -40.78
C ARG A 201 11.14 -14.29 -40.97
N PRO A 202 11.30 -15.35 -41.78
CA PRO A 202 12.60 -15.89 -42.08
C PRO A 202 13.42 -14.86 -42.86
N HIS A 203 14.70 -14.83 -42.55
CA HIS A 203 15.73 -14.01 -43.18
C HIS A 203 15.71 -14.23 -44.71
N ARG A 204 15.20 -13.27 -45.49
CA ARG A 204 15.34 -13.26 -46.95
C ARG A 204 16.68 -12.62 -47.30
N GLY A 205 17.69 -13.48 -47.51
CA GLY A 205 18.78 -13.17 -48.41
C GLY A 205 18.23 -12.96 -49.82
N THR A 206 18.58 -11.84 -50.43
CA THR A 206 18.25 -11.48 -51.80
C THR A 206 19.07 -12.30 -52.78
N THR A 207 18.43 -13.23 -53.49
CA THR A 207 18.84 -13.67 -54.84
C THR A 207 17.62 -14.12 -55.64
N THR A 208 17.20 -13.26 -56.58
CA THR A 208 16.75 -13.55 -57.96
C THR A 208 15.83 -14.76 -58.24
N GLY A 209 14.61 -14.46 -58.71
CA GLY A 209 14.13 -14.91 -60.03
C GLY A 209 13.24 -16.16 -60.14
N ALA A 210 12.03 -15.92 -60.66
CA ALA A 210 11.21 -16.74 -61.57
C ALA A 210 10.35 -17.93 -61.05
N ASP A 211 9.04 -17.73 -61.22
CA ASP A 211 7.98 -18.62 -61.74
C ASP A 211 7.81 -20.07 -61.22
N GLY A 212 6.57 -20.39 -60.82
CA GLY A 212 6.03 -21.76 -60.83
C GLY A 212 5.64 -22.20 -62.26
N PRO A 213 4.72 -23.17 -62.44
CA PRO A 213 4.12 -24.12 -61.49
C PRO A 213 4.14 -25.59 -62.02
N ARG A 214 3.57 -26.55 -61.26
CA ARG A 214 2.95 -27.86 -61.64
C ARG A 214 3.32 -28.96 -60.62
N SER A 215 2.38 -29.51 -59.84
CA SER A 215 1.38 -30.57 -60.13
C SER A 215 1.88 -31.99 -59.80
N GLY A 216 1.05 -32.78 -59.12
CA GLY A 216 1.16 -34.25 -58.98
C GLY A 216 1.62 -34.66 -57.59
N ASP A 217 0.77 -35.19 -56.69
CA ASP A 217 0.04 -36.48 -56.70
C ASP A 217 0.90 -37.65 -56.14
N ARG A 218 0.22 -38.47 -55.31
CA ARG A 218 0.54 -39.84 -54.86
C ARG A 218 1.67 -40.05 -53.83
N THR A 219 1.35 -40.42 -52.58
CA THR A 219 1.04 -41.76 -52.00
C THR A 219 2.26 -42.59 -51.59
N THR A 220 2.09 -43.34 -50.48
CA THR A 220 2.80 -44.58 -50.06
C THR A 220 4.28 -44.41 -49.68
N ASP A 221 4.88 -45.12 -48.72
CA ASP A 221 4.46 -46.19 -47.83
C ASP A 221 5.51 -46.32 -46.71
N ALA A 222 5.20 -47.21 -45.76
CA ALA A 222 5.94 -47.58 -44.57
C ALA A 222 7.35 -48.20 -44.76
N SER A 223 8.00 -48.40 -43.60
CA SER A 223 8.98 -49.45 -43.25
C SER A 223 10.46 -49.14 -43.57
N THR A 224 11.48 -49.59 -42.84
CA THR A 224 11.68 -50.27 -41.55
C THR A 224 13.20 -50.29 -41.31
N ALA A 225 13.61 -50.26 -40.04
CA ALA A 225 14.75 -51.00 -39.44
C ALA A 225 16.21 -50.78 -39.92
N GLY A 226 17.12 -50.73 -38.94
CA GLY A 226 18.50 -51.21 -39.13
C GLY A 226 19.58 -50.43 -38.38
N ALA A 227 19.90 -50.87 -37.16
CA ALA A 227 21.03 -50.41 -36.36
C ALA A 227 22.38 -50.95 -36.88
N SER A 228 23.48 -50.22 -36.69
CA SER A 228 24.68 -50.68 -35.95
C SER A 228 25.93 -49.79 -36.11
N THR A 229 26.54 -49.51 -34.94
CA THR A 229 27.99 -49.39 -34.61
C THR A 229 28.83 -48.20 -35.11
N GLY A 230 29.37 -47.45 -34.13
CA GLY A 230 30.23 -46.26 -34.25
C GLY A 230 31.71 -46.50 -34.56
N PRO A 231 32.59 -45.47 -34.38
CA PRO A 231 33.15 -45.18 -33.05
C PRO A 231 33.23 -43.66 -32.70
N GLY A 232 33.31 -43.34 -31.39
CA GLY A 232 33.57 -41.97 -30.86
C GLY A 232 35.07 -41.60 -30.84
N PRO A 233 35.54 -40.62 -30.02
CA PRO A 233 34.84 -39.59 -29.24
C PRO A 233 35.31 -38.15 -29.57
N VAL A 234 34.49 -37.12 -29.31
CA VAL A 234 34.98 -35.74 -29.12
C VAL A 234 34.30 -35.13 -27.90
N ALA A 235 35.11 -34.47 -27.08
CA ALA A 235 34.88 -34.02 -25.72
C ALA A 235 33.62 -33.17 -25.50
N GLY A 236 33.01 -33.36 -24.33
CA GLY A 236 31.76 -32.74 -23.91
C GLY A 236 31.87 -31.23 -23.69
N GLY A 237 30.91 -30.50 -24.27
CA GLY A 237 30.45 -29.23 -23.75
C GLY A 237 29.34 -29.46 -22.71
N PRO A 238 29.15 -28.53 -21.75
CA PRO A 238 28.10 -28.65 -20.73
C PRO A 238 26.71 -28.68 -21.40
N PRO A 239 25.77 -29.51 -20.90
CA PRO A 239 24.44 -29.63 -21.50
C PRO A 239 23.67 -28.33 -21.34
N ALA A 240 22.89 -27.99 -22.38
CA ALA A 240 21.98 -26.87 -22.42
C ALA A 240 21.01 -26.91 -21.22
N ALA A 241 21.01 -25.86 -20.41
CA ALA A 241 20.10 -25.69 -19.29
C ALA A 241 18.68 -25.45 -19.80
N GLY A 242 17.86 -26.48 -19.71
CA GLY A 242 16.41 -26.40 -19.78
C GLY A 242 15.84 -27.28 -18.68
N ALA A 243 15.43 -26.66 -17.56
CA ALA A 243 14.50 -27.19 -16.56
C ALA A 243 14.25 -26.11 -15.51
N ASP A 244 13.04 -26.09 -14.98
CA ASP A 244 12.58 -25.31 -13.83
C ASP A 244 13.64 -25.24 -12.71
N ASP A 245 14.26 -24.08 -12.49
CA ASP A 245 14.97 -23.81 -11.23
C ASP A 245 13.93 -23.52 -10.15
N GLU A 246 13.42 -24.59 -9.52
CA GLU A 246 12.79 -24.50 -8.21
C GLU A 246 13.85 -24.06 -7.18
N PRO A 247 13.56 -23.08 -6.28
CA PRO A 247 14.49 -22.74 -5.22
C PRO A 247 14.79 -23.98 -4.38
N ALA A 248 16.07 -24.19 -4.02
CA ALA A 248 16.52 -25.35 -3.27
C ALA A 248 15.68 -25.56 -1.99
N ASP A 249 15.41 -26.83 -1.67
CA ASP A 249 14.51 -27.31 -0.59
C ASP A 249 14.88 -26.77 0.83
N ASP A 250 16.10 -26.25 0.99
CA ASP A 250 16.63 -25.70 2.24
C ASP A 250 16.17 -24.27 2.57
N ASP A 251 15.59 -23.51 1.63
CA ASP A 251 15.25 -22.08 1.84
C ASP A 251 13.80 -21.85 2.33
N VAL A 252 13.02 -22.92 2.52
CA VAL A 252 11.64 -22.85 3.00
C VAL A 252 11.61 -22.87 4.54
N PRO A 253 11.06 -21.84 5.20
CA PRO A 253 11.02 -21.77 6.66
C PRO A 253 10.21 -22.91 7.26
N HIS A 254 10.64 -23.39 8.42
CA HIS A 254 9.86 -24.37 9.19
C HIS A 254 8.62 -23.70 9.80
N VAL A 255 7.57 -24.49 10.08
CA VAL A 255 6.34 -24.00 10.72
C VAL A 255 6.64 -23.28 12.05
N ASP A 256 7.63 -23.77 12.80
CA ASP A 256 8.10 -23.15 14.05
C ASP A 256 8.76 -21.77 13.87
N GLU A 257 9.18 -21.46 12.65
CA GLU A 257 9.79 -20.19 12.25
C GLU A 257 8.76 -19.18 11.71
N LEU A 258 7.47 -19.50 11.79
CA LEU A 258 6.34 -18.63 11.43
C LEU A 258 5.63 -18.08 12.69
N PRO A 259 6.22 -17.11 13.39
CA PRO A 259 5.67 -16.52 14.60
C PRO A 259 4.25 -15.97 14.37
N GLY A 260 3.32 -16.43 15.21
CA GLY A 260 1.89 -16.07 15.19
C GLY A 260 0.99 -16.77 14.19
N LEU A 261 1.54 -17.68 13.39
CA LEU A 261 0.76 -18.45 12.44
C LEU A 261 0.57 -19.90 12.88
N ARG A 262 0.97 -20.26 14.12
CA ARG A 262 0.91 -21.64 14.62
C ARG A 262 -0.48 -22.25 14.51
N GLY A 263 -1.51 -21.55 14.99
CA GLY A 263 -2.89 -22.06 14.91
C GLY A 263 -3.37 -22.27 13.47
N GLN A 264 -3.10 -21.31 12.57
CA GLN A 264 -3.42 -21.45 11.15
C GLN A 264 -2.58 -22.54 10.46
N ALA A 265 -1.35 -22.75 10.92
CA ALA A 265 -0.47 -23.80 10.42
C ALA A 265 -0.94 -25.17 10.87
N GLU A 266 -1.34 -25.33 12.13
CA GLU A 266 -1.92 -26.56 12.68
C GLU A 266 -3.19 -26.93 11.90
N GLU A 267 -4.13 -25.99 11.75
CA GLU A 267 -5.38 -26.20 11.00
C GLU A 267 -5.10 -26.62 9.55
N LEU A 268 -4.18 -25.94 8.85
CA LEU A 268 -3.82 -26.31 7.48
C LEU A 268 -3.06 -27.64 7.41
N THR A 269 -2.22 -27.94 8.40
CA THR A 269 -1.43 -29.18 8.47
C THR A 269 -2.34 -30.37 8.66
N GLU A 270 -3.25 -30.33 9.65
CA GLU A 270 -4.23 -31.39 9.89
C GLU A 270 -5.08 -31.66 8.65
N LEU A 271 -5.52 -30.61 7.97
CA LEU A 271 -6.30 -30.73 6.75
C LEU A 271 -5.54 -31.44 5.62
N LEU A 272 -4.31 -30.98 5.33
CA LEU A 272 -3.51 -31.53 4.25
C LEU A 272 -3.02 -32.94 4.57
N ASP A 273 -2.64 -33.21 5.82
CA ASP A 273 -2.23 -34.54 6.29
C ASP A 273 -3.38 -35.55 6.17
N LEU A 274 -4.57 -35.18 6.65
CA LEU A 274 -5.78 -36.00 6.52
C LEU A 274 -6.12 -36.27 5.04
N GLY A 275 -5.98 -35.25 4.20
CA GLY A 275 -6.29 -35.31 2.78
C GLY A 275 -5.26 -36.05 1.91
N PHE A 276 -3.98 -36.08 2.30
CA PHE A 276 -2.93 -36.74 1.54
C PHE A 276 -2.61 -38.15 2.05
N HIS A 277 -2.54 -38.33 3.37
CA HIS A 277 -2.00 -39.56 3.98
C HIS A 277 -3.07 -40.47 4.61
N HIS A 278 -4.27 -39.94 4.86
CA HIS A 278 -5.33 -40.67 5.58
C HIS A 278 -6.66 -40.84 4.80
N ARG A 279 -6.60 -40.83 3.46
CA ARG A 279 -7.79 -41.01 2.60
C ARG A 279 -8.57 -42.30 2.85
N GLU A 280 -7.89 -43.39 3.19
CA GLU A 280 -8.56 -44.66 3.48
C GLU A 280 -9.50 -44.55 4.69
N VAL A 281 -9.11 -43.78 5.71
CA VAL A 281 -9.91 -43.57 6.92
C VAL A 281 -11.18 -42.81 6.57
N LEU A 282 -11.06 -41.74 5.77
CA LEU A 282 -12.20 -40.98 5.25
C LEU A 282 -13.14 -41.86 4.43
N GLY A 283 -12.58 -42.71 3.55
CA GLY A 283 -13.34 -43.65 2.75
C GLY A 283 -14.12 -44.68 3.57
N ARG A 284 -13.53 -45.21 4.66
CA ARG A 284 -14.22 -46.12 5.60
C ARG A 284 -15.37 -45.44 6.34
N LEU A 285 -15.28 -44.13 6.55
CA LEU A 285 -16.35 -43.31 7.14
C LEU A 285 -17.39 -42.82 6.11
N GLY A 286 -17.21 -43.15 4.82
CA GLY A 286 -18.11 -42.72 3.75
C GLY A 286 -18.04 -41.23 3.44
N THR A 287 -16.92 -40.56 3.76
CA THR A 287 -16.74 -39.12 3.58
C THR A 287 -15.47 -38.80 2.78
N THR A 288 -15.36 -37.57 2.31
CA THR A 288 -14.16 -37.01 1.66
C THR A 288 -13.84 -35.66 2.27
N VAL A 289 -12.56 -35.29 2.22
CA VAL A 289 -12.10 -33.95 2.61
C VAL A 289 -11.85 -33.15 1.35
N SER A 290 -12.46 -31.97 1.26
CA SER A 290 -12.15 -31.01 0.19
C SER A 290 -10.80 -30.37 0.49
N LEU A 291 -9.87 -30.45 -0.46
CA LEU A 291 -8.53 -29.86 -0.32
C LEU A 291 -8.43 -28.46 -0.95
N GLY A 292 -9.57 -27.78 -1.12
CA GLY A 292 -9.62 -26.39 -1.57
C GLY A 292 -9.74 -25.41 -0.40
N VAL A 293 -8.73 -24.55 -0.25
CA VAL A 293 -8.61 -23.59 0.85
C VAL A 293 -8.50 -22.16 0.33
N LEU A 294 -9.28 -21.25 0.87
CA LEU A 294 -9.10 -19.81 0.71
C LEU A 294 -8.43 -19.23 1.97
N LEU A 295 -7.14 -18.88 1.84
CA LEU A 295 -6.35 -18.24 2.88
C LEU A 295 -6.45 -16.71 2.74
N SER A 296 -7.09 -16.07 3.69
CA SER A 296 -7.33 -14.61 3.69
C SER A 296 -6.54 -13.91 4.78
N GLY A 297 -6.22 -12.64 4.59
CA GLY A 297 -5.57 -11.82 5.62
C GLY A 297 -4.72 -10.71 5.02
N PRO A 298 -4.19 -9.79 5.83
CA PRO A 298 -3.45 -8.62 5.37
C PRO A 298 -2.34 -8.93 4.35
N ALA A 299 -2.09 -8.01 3.41
CA ALA A 299 -0.93 -8.13 2.54
C ALA A 299 0.35 -8.18 3.38
N GLY A 300 1.34 -9.00 3.00
CA GLY A 300 2.60 -9.13 3.75
C GLY A 300 2.51 -9.90 5.09
N SER A 301 1.36 -10.50 5.43
CA SER A 301 1.20 -11.30 6.66
C SER A 301 1.85 -12.68 6.65
N GLY A 302 2.51 -13.08 5.55
CA GLY A 302 3.20 -14.37 5.45
C GLY A 302 2.34 -15.53 4.94
N LYS A 303 1.15 -15.28 4.36
CA LYS A 303 0.25 -16.31 3.81
C LYS A 303 0.96 -17.33 2.91
N SER A 304 1.77 -16.89 1.96
CA SER A 304 2.48 -17.80 1.05
C SER A 304 3.57 -18.60 1.76
N ALA A 305 4.24 -18.00 2.76
CA ALA A 305 5.24 -18.69 3.58
C ALA A 305 4.58 -19.78 4.44
N LEU A 306 3.40 -19.49 5.01
CA LEU A 306 2.58 -20.47 5.73
C LEU A 306 2.28 -21.70 4.88
N VAL A 307 1.76 -21.50 3.66
CA VAL A 307 1.42 -22.63 2.78
C VAL A 307 2.64 -23.46 2.43
N ARG A 308 3.78 -22.82 2.13
CA ARG A 308 5.03 -23.52 1.81
C ARG A 308 5.58 -24.31 2.99
N ALA A 309 5.59 -23.72 4.18
CA ALA A 309 6.06 -24.38 5.40
C ALA A 309 5.20 -25.61 5.75
N VAL A 310 3.88 -25.48 5.67
CA VAL A 310 2.95 -26.58 5.91
C VAL A 310 3.07 -27.67 4.84
N ALA A 311 3.18 -27.29 3.57
CA ALA A 311 3.38 -28.26 2.49
C ALA A 311 4.67 -29.07 2.68
N LYS A 312 5.77 -28.42 3.07
CA LYS A 312 7.03 -29.09 3.42
C LYS A 312 6.84 -30.05 4.61
N ALA A 313 6.11 -29.64 5.65
CA ALA A 313 5.84 -30.46 6.83
C ALA A 313 5.04 -31.74 6.50
N VAL A 314 4.12 -31.69 5.53
CA VAL A 314 3.33 -32.86 5.09
C VAL A 314 3.96 -33.60 3.89
N GLY A 315 5.16 -33.22 3.46
CA GLY A 315 5.86 -33.85 2.32
C GLY A 315 5.18 -33.63 0.96
N ALA A 316 4.51 -32.50 0.76
CA ALA A 316 3.82 -32.16 -0.47
C ALA A 316 4.60 -31.16 -1.34
N ARG A 317 4.60 -31.39 -2.65
CA ARG A 317 5.20 -30.48 -3.64
C ARG A 317 4.33 -29.25 -3.82
N VAL A 318 4.92 -28.06 -3.94
CA VAL A 318 4.16 -26.81 -4.14
C VAL A 318 4.42 -26.27 -5.54
N ARG A 319 3.36 -26.07 -6.34
CA ARG A 319 3.44 -25.32 -7.60
C ARG A 319 2.83 -23.93 -7.40
N PRO A 320 3.64 -22.87 -7.24
CA PRO A 320 3.14 -21.51 -7.06
C PRO A 320 2.71 -20.88 -8.38
N LEU A 321 1.62 -20.12 -8.35
CA LEU A 321 1.11 -19.29 -9.43
C LEU A 321 0.73 -17.91 -8.90
N TRP A 322 1.21 -16.86 -9.55
CA TRP A 322 0.79 -15.50 -9.24
C TRP A 322 -0.39 -15.11 -10.13
N ALA A 323 -1.57 -14.90 -9.53
CA ALA A 323 -2.79 -14.62 -10.28
C ALA A 323 -2.72 -13.34 -11.13
N PRO A 324 -2.10 -12.22 -10.67
CA PRO A 324 -1.87 -11.05 -11.50
C PRO A 324 -1.00 -11.30 -12.74
N GLU A 325 0.00 -12.19 -12.66
CA GLU A 325 0.80 -12.60 -13.83
C GLU A 325 -0.10 -13.22 -14.90
N LEU A 326 -0.95 -14.15 -14.47
CA LEU A 326 -1.88 -14.84 -15.36
C LEU A 326 -2.96 -13.91 -15.91
N ALA A 327 -3.45 -12.97 -15.11
CA ALA A 327 -4.42 -11.96 -15.54
C ALA A 327 -3.84 -10.97 -16.55
N ALA A 328 -2.52 -10.77 -16.57
CA ALA A 328 -1.84 -9.93 -17.55
C ALA A 328 -1.60 -10.63 -18.91
N LEU A 329 -1.84 -11.95 -19.00
CA LEU A 329 -1.73 -12.72 -20.23
C LEU A 329 -3.05 -12.69 -21.03
N THR A 330 -3.01 -13.11 -22.29
CA THR A 330 -4.24 -13.39 -23.04
C THR A 330 -4.98 -14.56 -22.38
N ASN A 331 -6.32 -14.56 -22.47
CA ASN A 331 -7.15 -15.60 -21.85
C ASN A 331 -6.70 -17.03 -22.21
N ASP A 332 -6.31 -17.28 -23.46
CA ASP A 332 -5.83 -18.60 -23.90
C ASP A 332 -4.48 -18.98 -23.30
N ALA A 333 -3.53 -18.04 -23.22
CA ALA A 333 -2.21 -18.27 -22.64
C ALA A 333 -2.32 -18.50 -21.12
N ALA A 334 -3.12 -17.67 -20.43
CA ALA A 334 -3.41 -17.83 -19.01
C ALA A 334 -4.08 -19.18 -18.72
N ALA A 335 -5.09 -19.54 -19.50
CA ALA A 335 -5.80 -20.81 -19.39
C ALA A 335 -4.90 -22.03 -19.61
N ARG A 336 -3.97 -21.94 -20.57
CA ARG A 336 -2.99 -23.01 -20.83
C ARG A 336 -2.04 -23.19 -19.65
N ARG A 337 -1.44 -22.11 -19.16
CA ARG A 337 -0.50 -22.12 -18.02
C ARG A 337 -1.17 -22.62 -16.74
N LEU A 338 -2.42 -22.25 -16.49
CA LEU A 338 -3.23 -22.78 -15.37
C LEU A 338 -3.41 -24.30 -15.47
N ARG A 339 -3.77 -24.82 -16.64
CA ARG A 339 -3.97 -26.26 -16.85
C ARG A 339 -2.67 -27.04 -16.75
N GLU A 340 -1.59 -26.55 -17.34
CA GLU A 340 -0.25 -27.17 -17.28
C GLU A 340 0.25 -27.26 -15.84
N ALA A 341 0.11 -26.18 -15.07
CA ALA A 341 0.50 -26.16 -13.66
C ALA A 341 -0.31 -27.16 -12.80
N ALA A 342 -1.62 -27.27 -13.03
CA ALA A 342 -2.46 -28.24 -12.34
C ALA A 342 -2.13 -29.69 -12.73
N ALA A 343 -1.90 -29.94 -14.03
CA ALA A 343 -1.55 -31.26 -14.55
C ALA A 343 -0.20 -31.75 -14.01
N GLY A 344 0.82 -30.87 -13.91
CA GLY A 344 2.13 -31.23 -13.39
C GLY A 344 2.14 -31.74 -11.94
N LEU A 345 1.09 -31.44 -11.16
CA LEU A 345 0.92 -31.96 -9.80
C LEU A 345 0.21 -33.31 -9.74
N ALA A 346 -0.61 -33.65 -10.74
CA ALA A 346 -1.49 -34.83 -10.70
C ALA A 346 -0.72 -36.17 -10.68
N ASP A 347 0.46 -36.24 -11.29
CA ASP A 347 1.17 -37.51 -11.55
C ASP A 347 2.28 -37.86 -10.55
N GLY A 348 2.52 -37.05 -9.51
CA GLY A 348 3.73 -37.18 -8.66
C GLY A 348 3.51 -37.21 -7.15
N GLY A 349 2.33 -37.65 -6.68
CA GLY A 349 2.03 -37.74 -5.24
C GLY A 349 1.51 -36.42 -4.65
N PRO A 350 1.53 -36.25 -3.30
CA PRO A 350 0.99 -35.08 -2.60
C PRO A 350 1.45 -33.76 -3.21
N GLY A 351 0.49 -32.92 -3.59
CA GLY A 351 0.73 -31.70 -4.35
C GLY A 351 -0.22 -30.58 -3.96
N VAL A 352 0.33 -29.36 -3.87
CA VAL A 352 -0.38 -28.13 -3.54
C VAL A 352 -0.21 -27.13 -4.68
N LEU A 353 -1.33 -26.76 -5.33
CA LEU A 353 -1.40 -25.63 -6.24
C LEU A 353 -1.64 -24.36 -5.42
N LEU A 354 -0.61 -23.53 -5.27
CA LEU A 354 -0.68 -22.27 -4.52
C LEU A 354 -0.96 -21.11 -5.48
N VAL A 355 -2.15 -20.51 -5.40
CA VAL A 355 -2.54 -19.38 -6.24
C VAL A 355 -2.59 -18.10 -5.40
N THR A 356 -1.65 -17.18 -5.61
CA THR A 356 -1.55 -15.95 -4.82
C THR A 356 -2.26 -14.77 -5.49
N ASP A 357 -2.94 -13.93 -4.70
CA ASP A 357 -3.77 -12.78 -5.11
C ASP A 357 -4.93 -13.15 -6.05
N VAL A 358 -5.68 -14.20 -5.67
CA VAL A 358 -6.69 -14.86 -6.51
C VAL A 358 -7.77 -13.92 -7.07
N GLU A 359 -8.03 -12.77 -6.42
CA GLU A 359 -8.98 -11.78 -6.94
C GLU A 359 -8.63 -11.27 -8.35
N ALA A 360 -7.37 -11.38 -8.79
CA ALA A 360 -6.97 -11.01 -10.14
C ALA A 360 -7.45 -11.99 -11.22
N LEU A 361 -7.61 -13.28 -10.87
CA LEU A 361 -8.11 -14.32 -11.78
C LEU A 361 -9.62 -14.49 -11.69
N ALA A 362 -10.17 -14.31 -10.49
CA ALA A 362 -11.58 -14.50 -10.19
C ALA A 362 -12.09 -13.31 -9.36
N PRO A 363 -12.26 -12.14 -9.99
CA PRO A 363 -12.81 -10.97 -9.32
C PRO A 363 -14.29 -11.17 -8.98
N ALA A 364 -14.75 -10.52 -7.91
CA ALA A 364 -16.14 -10.54 -7.48
C ALA A 364 -17.10 -9.93 -8.52
N GLU A 365 -16.60 -8.97 -9.29
CA GLU A 365 -17.32 -8.27 -10.36
C GLU A 365 -16.58 -8.46 -11.69
N ASP A 366 -17.31 -8.43 -12.80
CA ASP A 366 -16.76 -8.59 -14.15
C ASP A 366 -15.93 -9.87 -14.35
N ALA A 367 -16.43 -10.99 -13.83
CA ALA A 367 -15.82 -12.30 -14.00
C ALA A 367 -15.76 -12.70 -15.49
N GLY A 368 -14.61 -12.47 -16.10
CA GLY A 368 -14.34 -12.80 -17.50
C GLY A 368 -14.22 -14.30 -17.77
N PRO A 369 -14.02 -14.71 -19.05
CA PRO A 369 -13.88 -16.12 -19.44
C PRO A 369 -12.79 -16.88 -18.67
N LEU A 370 -11.71 -16.18 -18.28
CA LEU A 370 -10.61 -16.76 -17.50
C LEU A 370 -11.05 -17.23 -16.11
N ALA A 371 -11.98 -16.53 -15.45
CA ALA A 371 -12.51 -16.94 -14.14
C ALA A 371 -13.26 -18.28 -14.24
N THR A 372 -14.03 -18.49 -15.32
CA THR A 372 -14.71 -19.76 -15.58
C THR A 372 -13.71 -20.91 -15.77
N VAL A 373 -12.66 -20.68 -16.56
CA VAL A 373 -11.60 -21.69 -16.75
C VAL A 373 -10.90 -21.98 -15.43
N PHE A 374 -10.59 -20.95 -14.65
CA PHE A 374 -9.98 -21.09 -13.34
C PHE A 374 -10.81 -21.98 -12.41
N ARG A 375 -12.12 -21.73 -12.29
CA ARG A 375 -13.04 -22.59 -11.51
C ARG A 375 -12.99 -24.06 -11.98
N GLN A 376 -12.99 -24.30 -13.29
CA GLN A 376 -12.90 -25.67 -13.83
C GLN A 376 -11.58 -26.36 -13.46
N VAL A 377 -10.46 -25.63 -13.52
CA VAL A 377 -9.13 -26.13 -13.14
C VAL A 377 -9.08 -26.44 -11.65
N VAL A 378 -9.57 -25.55 -10.79
CA VAL A 378 -9.64 -25.76 -9.34
C VAL A 378 -10.48 -27.00 -9.02
N ALA A 379 -11.70 -27.09 -9.57
CA ALA A 379 -12.57 -28.25 -9.35
C ALA A 379 -11.94 -29.56 -9.84
N GLY A 380 -11.23 -29.52 -10.98
CA GLY A 380 -10.48 -30.65 -11.51
C GLY A 380 -9.36 -31.11 -10.58
N ALA A 381 -8.54 -30.17 -10.11
CA ALA A 381 -7.42 -30.42 -9.20
C ALA A 381 -7.88 -30.98 -7.85
N VAL A 382 -8.93 -30.41 -7.25
CA VAL A 382 -9.49 -30.91 -5.98
C VAL A 382 -10.03 -32.33 -6.16
N ARG A 383 -10.71 -32.64 -7.26
CA ARG A 383 -11.21 -34.00 -7.56
C ARG A 383 -10.10 -35.02 -7.81
N SER A 384 -8.97 -34.63 -8.40
CA SER A 384 -7.81 -35.52 -8.54
C SER A 384 -7.06 -35.71 -7.22
N GLY A 385 -7.46 -34.99 -6.17
CA GLY A 385 -6.81 -35.05 -4.86
C GLY A 385 -5.56 -34.18 -4.76
N THR A 386 -5.41 -33.20 -5.64
CA THR A 386 -4.42 -32.12 -5.50
C THR A 386 -5.04 -31.05 -4.59
N ALA A 387 -4.30 -30.57 -3.61
CA ALA A 387 -4.75 -29.43 -2.81
C ALA A 387 -4.64 -28.14 -3.61
N VAL A 388 -5.62 -27.25 -3.45
CA VAL A 388 -5.61 -25.92 -4.06
C VAL A 388 -5.72 -24.89 -2.94
N VAL A 389 -4.66 -24.11 -2.73
CA VAL A 389 -4.67 -23.05 -1.73
C VAL A 389 -4.60 -21.71 -2.44
N CYS A 390 -5.65 -20.91 -2.33
CA CYS A 390 -5.71 -19.57 -2.89
C CYS A 390 -5.48 -18.55 -1.78
N THR A 391 -4.62 -17.55 -2.00
CA THR A 391 -4.42 -16.47 -1.03
C THR A 391 -5.03 -15.16 -1.52
N THR A 392 -5.59 -14.37 -0.63
CA THR A 392 -6.04 -13.00 -0.93
C THR A 392 -5.85 -12.06 0.26
N SER A 393 -5.64 -10.77 -0.01
CA SER A 393 -5.74 -9.72 1.01
C SER A 393 -7.09 -8.99 1.03
N ARG A 394 -7.96 -9.29 0.06
CA ARG A 394 -9.26 -8.65 -0.16
C ARG A 394 -10.32 -9.73 -0.42
N PRO A 395 -10.74 -10.48 0.61
CA PRO A 395 -11.71 -11.58 0.44
C PRO A 395 -13.05 -11.13 -0.17
N GLU A 396 -13.38 -9.84 -0.07
CA GLU A 396 -14.53 -9.19 -0.70
C GLU A 396 -14.38 -8.96 -2.21
N SER A 397 -13.15 -8.84 -2.71
CA SER A 397 -12.85 -8.69 -4.13
C SER A 397 -12.80 -10.04 -4.86
N VAL A 398 -12.90 -11.16 -4.13
CA VAL A 398 -12.89 -12.51 -4.71
C VAL A 398 -14.30 -12.97 -5.03
N ASP A 399 -14.46 -13.54 -6.22
CA ASP A 399 -15.65 -14.23 -6.68
C ASP A 399 -16.29 -15.14 -5.59
N PRO A 400 -17.51 -14.82 -5.13
CA PRO A 400 -18.22 -15.64 -4.14
C PRO A 400 -18.45 -17.08 -4.60
N GLY A 401 -18.53 -17.31 -5.92
CA GLY A 401 -18.71 -18.63 -6.51
C GLY A 401 -17.55 -19.58 -6.25
N LEU A 402 -16.34 -19.08 -5.97
CA LEU A 402 -15.19 -19.91 -5.58
C LEU A 402 -15.38 -20.61 -4.24
N ARG A 403 -16.37 -20.21 -3.44
CA ARG A 403 -16.66 -20.80 -2.13
C ARG A 403 -17.56 -22.04 -2.21
N ALA A 404 -17.83 -22.54 -3.42
CA ALA A 404 -18.61 -23.75 -3.62
C ALA A 404 -17.92 -24.97 -2.94
N PRO A 405 -18.68 -25.99 -2.49
CA PRO A 405 -18.13 -27.15 -1.78
C PRO A 405 -17.03 -27.91 -2.56
N ASP A 406 -17.12 -27.92 -3.88
CA ASP A 406 -16.18 -28.56 -4.81
C ASP A 406 -14.99 -27.67 -5.23
N LEU A 407 -14.93 -26.45 -4.70
CA LEU A 407 -13.89 -25.46 -4.94
C LEU A 407 -13.19 -25.13 -3.61
N LEU A 408 -13.17 -23.86 -3.18
CA LEU A 408 -12.49 -23.37 -1.99
C LEU A 408 -13.44 -23.35 -0.78
N SER A 409 -13.85 -24.54 -0.34
CA SER A 409 -14.84 -24.70 0.72
C SER A 409 -14.33 -24.28 2.11
N LEU A 410 -13.02 -24.37 2.34
CA LEU A 410 -12.40 -24.10 3.64
C LEU A 410 -11.78 -22.70 3.68
N ARG A 411 -11.85 -22.06 4.84
CA ARG A 411 -11.38 -20.70 5.04
C ARG A 411 -10.48 -20.62 6.25
N ILE A 412 -9.26 -20.15 6.00
CA ILE A 412 -8.30 -19.82 7.05
C ILE A 412 -8.06 -18.31 6.97
N THR A 413 -8.16 -17.62 8.11
CA THR A 413 -7.93 -16.17 8.19
C THR A 413 -6.71 -15.90 9.05
N VAL A 414 -5.75 -15.18 8.48
CA VAL A 414 -4.58 -14.64 9.17
C VAL A 414 -4.94 -13.24 9.68
N PRO A 415 -5.07 -13.03 11.00
CA PRO A 415 -5.39 -11.72 11.56
C PRO A 415 -4.21 -10.74 11.46
N LEU A 416 -4.45 -9.46 11.72
CA LEU A 416 -3.35 -8.52 11.97
C LEU A 416 -2.64 -8.89 13.27
N PRO A 417 -1.30 -8.79 13.31
CA PRO A 417 -0.58 -9.17 14.50
C PRO A 417 -0.77 -8.12 15.60
N ASP A 418 -1.15 -8.58 16.80
CA ASP A 418 -1.24 -7.76 18.01
C ASP A 418 0.18 -7.40 18.54
N PRO A 419 0.32 -6.53 19.56
CA PRO A 419 1.64 -6.17 20.08
C PRO A 419 2.46 -7.37 20.59
N ALA A 420 1.83 -8.37 21.21
CA ALA A 420 2.52 -9.54 21.73
C ALA A 420 3.07 -10.39 20.58
N LEU A 421 2.27 -10.56 19.54
CA LEU A 421 2.67 -11.26 18.34
C LEU A 421 3.75 -10.50 17.58
N ARG A 422 3.65 -9.18 17.41
CA ARG A 422 4.73 -8.40 16.76
C ARG A 422 6.05 -8.52 17.52
N ARG A 423 6.04 -8.61 18.85
CA ARG A 423 7.23 -8.90 19.65
C ARG A 423 7.80 -10.29 19.35
N GLU A 424 6.96 -11.31 19.26
CA GLU A 424 7.39 -12.66 18.88
C GLU A 424 8.02 -12.66 17.47
N GLN A 425 7.37 -12.00 16.52
CA GLN A 425 7.86 -11.82 15.14
C GLN A 425 9.21 -11.12 15.11
N LEU A 426 9.36 -10.01 15.84
CA LEU A 426 10.63 -9.30 15.99
C LEU A 426 11.71 -10.19 16.62
N THR A 427 11.36 -11.04 17.58
CA THR A 427 12.31 -11.96 18.23
C THR A 427 12.87 -12.96 17.22
N VAL A 428 12.01 -13.53 16.37
CA VAL A 428 12.45 -14.44 15.31
C VAL A 428 13.28 -13.70 14.25
N LEU A 429 12.80 -12.54 13.79
CA LEU A 429 13.47 -11.74 12.75
C LEU A 429 14.83 -11.18 13.19
N THR A 430 15.03 -10.99 14.49
CA THR A 430 16.30 -10.51 15.06
C THR A 430 17.21 -11.62 15.56
N ARG A 431 16.84 -12.91 15.42
CA ARG A 431 17.61 -14.05 15.93
C ARG A 431 19.06 -14.10 15.41
N GLN A 432 19.28 -13.66 14.17
CA GLN A 432 20.60 -13.59 13.53
C GLN A 432 21.21 -12.18 13.54
N VAL A 433 20.53 -11.21 14.15
CA VAL A 433 20.97 -9.81 14.19
C VAL A 433 21.69 -9.56 15.51
N PRO A 434 22.95 -9.08 15.50
CA PRO A 434 23.64 -8.70 16.73
C PRO A 434 23.00 -7.45 17.35
N LEU A 435 22.22 -7.64 18.42
CA LEU A 435 21.52 -6.56 19.12
C LEU A 435 22.38 -5.99 20.25
N ALA A 436 22.34 -4.67 20.42
CA ALA A 436 22.94 -4.01 21.57
C ALA A 436 22.06 -4.19 22.84
N PRO A 437 22.64 -4.07 24.05
CA PRO A 437 21.93 -4.34 25.31
C PRO A 437 20.77 -3.37 25.61
N ASP A 438 20.70 -2.23 24.93
CA ASP A 438 19.65 -1.21 25.07
C ASP A 438 18.39 -1.54 24.27
N VAL A 439 18.43 -2.50 23.35
CA VAL A 439 17.28 -2.85 22.51
C VAL A 439 16.16 -3.45 23.34
N ARG A 440 14.94 -2.91 23.19
CA ARG A 440 13.71 -3.38 23.84
C ARG A 440 12.67 -3.71 22.78
N LEU A 441 12.54 -4.97 22.40
CA LEU A 441 11.62 -5.41 21.35
C LEU A 441 10.13 -5.17 21.72
N ASP A 442 9.78 -5.14 23.00
CA ASP A 442 8.44 -4.72 23.46
C ASP A 442 8.11 -3.30 23.06
N GLU A 443 9.08 -2.39 23.21
CA GLU A 443 8.90 -0.98 22.87
C GLU A 443 8.78 -0.81 21.35
N VAL A 444 9.59 -1.53 20.58
CA VAL A 444 9.49 -1.55 19.11
C VAL A 444 8.11 -2.08 18.69
N ALA A 445 7.65 -3.21 19.24
CA ALA A 445 6.34 -3.79 18.93
C ALA A 445 5.17 -2.87 19.30
N GLY A 446 5.29 -2.12 20.40
CA GLY A 446 4.32 -1.10 20.83
C GLY A 446 4.30 0.14 19.92
N ARG A 447 5.39 0.41 19.18
CA ARG A 447 5.52 1.50 18.21
C ARG A 447 5.25 1.09 16.76
N THR A 448 4.89 -0.16 16.52
CA THR A 448 4.55 -0.69 15.19
C THR A 448 3.07 -1.11 15.04
N PRO A 449 2.09 -0.31 15.47
CA PRO A 449 0.68 -0.65 15.26
C PRO A 449 0.38 -0.76 13.75
N GLY A 450 -0.37 -1.80 13.37
CA GLY A 450 -0.72 -2.09 11.98
C GLY A 450 0.39 -2.75 11.14
N PHE A 451 1.62 -2.89 11.65
CA PHE A 451 2.69 -3.57 10.92
C PHE A 451 2.40 -5.05 10.78
N VAL A 452 2.62 -5.60 9.58
CA VAL A 452 2.62 -7.05 9.33
C VAL A 452 4.03 -7.64 9.41
N ALA A 453 4.15 -8.96 9.33
CA ALA A 453 5.44 -9.66 9.35
C ALA A 453 6.43 -9.12 8.30
N ALA A 454 5.96 -8.85 7.08
CA ALA A 454 6.77 -8.22 6.05
C ALA A 454 7.28 -6.84 6.47
N ASP A 455 6.44 -6.03 7.13
CA ASP A 455 6.85 -4.69 7.59
C ASP A 455 7.89 -4.77 8.70
N LEU A 456 7.72 -5.70 9.65
CA LEU A 456 8.67 -5.90 10.74
C LEU A 456 10.02 -6.42 10.24
N ALA A 457 10.01 -7.39 9.31
CA ALA A 457 11.24 -7.91 8.71
C ALA A 457 12.04 -6.80 8.06
N ALA A 458 11.30 -5.90 7.46
CA ALA A 458 11.82 -4.81 6.70
C ALA A 458 12.30 -3.70 7.69
N LEU A 459 11.60 -3.45 8.80
CA LEU A 459 12.02 -2.55 9.87
C LEU A 459 13.37 -2.99 10.46
N VAL A 460 13.52 -4.30 10.72
CA VAL A 460 14.78 -4.89 11.19
C VAL A 460 15.90 -4.69 10.18
N ARG A 461 15.64 -4.87 8.89
CA ARG A 461 16.64 -4.60 7.83
C ARG A 461 17.05 -3.12 7.79
N GLU A 462 16.11 -2.20 7.87
CA GLU A 462 16.40 -0.76 7.87
C GLU A 462 17.24 -0.35 9.10
N ALA A 463 16.89 -0.88 10.29
CA ALA A 463 17.70 -0.70 11.49
C ALA A 463 19.12 -1.27 11.31
N GLY A 464 19.26 -2.43 10.67
CA GLY A 464 20.56 -3.02 10.30
C GLY A 464 21.38 -2.14 9.36
N VAL A 465 20.76 -1.59 8.31
CA VAL A 465 21.42 -0.66 7.37
C VAL A 465 21.91 0.59 8.09
N ARG A 466 21.10 1.16 8.98
CA ARG A 466 21.48 2.33 9.78
C ARG A 466 22.63 2.03 10.73
N ALA A 467 22.58 0.88 11.41
CA ALA A 467 23.67 0.43 12.26
C ALA A 467 24.98 0.28 11.47
N ALA A 468 24.92 -0.30 10.26
CA ALA A 468 26.07 -0.46 9.37
C ALA A 468 26.61 0.89 8.88
N LEU A 469 25.74 1.83 8.53
CA LEU A 469 26.13 3.19 8.13
C LEU A 469 26.79 3.98 9.28
N ARG A 470 26.34 3.75 10.51
CA ARG A 470 26.91 4.33 11.74
C ARG A 470 28.25 3.68 12.11
N GLN A 471 28.44 2.39 11.81
CA GLN A 471 29.57 1.57 12.22
C GLN A 471 30.36 1.00 11.03
N LYS A 472 30.63 1.81 10.01
CA LYS A 472 31.26 1.36 8.74
C LYS A 472 32.60 0.64 8.90
N THR A 473 33.35 0.97 9.94
CA THR A 473 34.70 0.43 10.21
C THR A 473 34.74 -0.51 11.42
N ALA A 474 33.58 -0.84 12.02
CA ALA A 474 33.54 -1.73 13.18
C ALA A 474 33.65 -3.19 12.72
N GLU A 475 34.48 -3.98 13.41
CA GLU A 475 34.61 -5.41 13.13
C GLU A 475 33.36 -6.22 13.55
N GLN A 476 32.64 -5.74 14.56
CA GLN A 476 31.40 -6.37 15.06
C GLN A 476 30.32 -5.30 15.28
N PRO A 477 29.61 -4.88 14.22
CA PRO A 477 28.55 -3.89 14.34
C PRO A 477 27.35 -4.48 15.08
N THR A 478 26.76 -3.70 16.00
CA THR A 478 25.53 -4.07 16.71
C THR A 478 24.40 -3.08 16.40
N VAL A 479 23.17 -3.58 16.27
CA VAL A 479 21.96 -2.74 16.10
C VAL A 479 21.49 -2.24 17.47
N ALA A 480 21.40 -0.92 17.64
CA ALA A 480 20.95 -0.27 18.88
C ALA A 480 19.50 0.21 18.80
N MET A 481 18.92 0.59 19.95
CA MET A 481 17.53 1.08 20.01
C MET A 481 17.33 2.37 19.19
N ALA A 482 18.38 3.19 19.07
CA ALA A 482 18.39 4.37 18.22
C ALA A 482 18.20 4.03 16.73
N ASP A 483 18.77 2.91 16.25
CA ASP A 483 18.65 2.50 14.85
C ASP A 483 17.21 2.04 14.54
N PHE A 484 16.55 1.33 15.47
CA PHE A 484 15.12 1.01 15.38
C PHE A 484 14.23 2.25 15.41
N SER A 485 14.52 3.20 16.30
CA SER A 485 13.77 4.45 16.38
C SER A 485 13.83 5.25 15.08
N ALA A 486 15.01 5.34 14.47
CA ALA A 486 15.19 6.00 13.19
C ALA A 486 14.58 5.20 12.02
N ALA A 487 14.59 3.88 12.07
CA ALA A 487 13.93 3.04 11.08
C ALA A 487 12.40 3.24 11.09
N LEU A 488 11.79 3.38 12.27
CA LEU A 488 10.35 3.66 12.41
C LEU A 488 9.89 4.97 11.78
N GLU A 489 10.80 5.94 11.56
CA GLU A 489 10.46 7.20 10.90
C GLU A 489 10.23 7.04 9.40
N VAL A 490 10.94 6.09 8.78
CA VAL A 490 10.96 5.89 7.32
C VAL A 490 10.08 4.71 6.91
N VAL A 491 9.99 3.71 7.78
CA VAL A 491 9.23 2.51 7.55
C VAL A 491 7.74 2.75 7.85
N ARG A 492 6.89 2.49 6.86
CA ARG A 492 5.42 2.61 6.99
C ARG A 492 4.74 1.24 6.91
N PRO A 493 3.65 1.03 7.67
CA PRO A 493 2.88 -0.20 7.60
C PRO A 493 2.17 -0.33 6.25
N THR A 494 2.27 -1.50 5.63
CA THR A 494 1.65 -1.79 4.32
C THR A 494 0.13 -1.85 4.38
N THR A 495 -0.43 -2.15 5.55
CA THR A 495 -1.88 -2.18 5.84
C THR A 495 -2.55 -0.81 5.76
N MET A 496 -1.79 0.25 6.04
CA MET A 496 -2.26 1.64 6.04
C MET A 496 -2.03 2.36 4.70
N ALA A 497 -1.40 1.70 3.72
CA ALA A 497 -1.13 2.29 2.41
C ALA A 497 -2.41 2.62 1.60
N ALA A 498 -3.57 2.07 1.98
CA ALA A 498 -4.86 2.27 1.29
C ALA A 498 -5.87 3.14 2.09
N SER A 499 -5.56 3.58 3.30
CA SER A 499 -6.45 4.43 4.10
C SER A 499 -5.62 5.23 5.09
N THR A 500 -5.20 6.41 4.63
CA THR A 500 -4.39 7.37 5.36
C THR A 500 -5.13 7.94 6.57
N LEU A 501 -4.70 7.54 7.75
CA LEU A 501 -4.37 8.50 8.77
C LEU A 501 -2.89 8.38 9.09
N GLU A 502 -2.21 9.51 8.99
CA GLU A 502 -0.94 9.71 9.68
C GLU A 502 -1.14 9.30 11.14
N LEU A 503 -0.30 8.40 11.66
CA LEU A 503 -0.18 8.23 13.11
C LEU A 503 -0.06 9.62 13.71
N ALA A 504 -1.08 10.02 14.47
CA ALA A 504 -1.17 11.37 14.98
C ALA A 504 0.07 11.65 15.84
N THR A 505 0.93 12.53 15.36
CA THR A 505 2.03 13.12 16.15
C THR A 505 1.49 14.04 17.25
N VAL A 506 0.20 14.36 17.19
CA VAL A 506 -0.53 15.22 18.11
C VAL A 506 -1.12 14.37 19.25
N THR A 507 -0.95 14.83 20.48
CA THR A 507 -1.49 14.22 21.70
C THR A 507 -2.55 15.13 22.34
N LEU A 508 -3.32 14.62 23.32
CA LEU A 508 -4.31 15.42 24.05
C LEU A 508 -3.68 16.61 24.80
N ASP A 509 -2.39 16.55 25.10
CA ASP A 509 -1.61 17.64 25.72
C ASP A 509 -1.39 18.81 24.75
N ASP A 510 -1.47 18.57 23.44
CA ASP A 510 -1.31 19.60 22.41
C ASP A 510 -2.62 20.35 22.10
N VAL A 511 -3.75 19.85 22.60
CA VAL A 511 -5.07 20.49 22.43
C VAL A 511 -5.26 21.53 23.54
N GLY A 512 -5.52 22.80 23.20
CA GLY A 512 -5.87 23.82 24.20
C GLY A 512 -7.31 23.69 24.70
N GLY A 513 -7.55 23.85 26.00
CA GLY A 513 -8.87 23.87 26.63
C GLY A 513 -9.58 22.52 26.67
N LEU A 514 -10.92 22.55 26.70
CA LEU A 514 -11.82 21.40 26.60
C LEU A 514 -11.62 20.32 27.69
N GLY A 515 -11.26 20.70 28.92
CA GLY A 515 -10.93 19.75 30.00
C GLY A 515 -12.01 18.67 30.24
N GLU A 516 -13.26 19.07 30.35
CA GLU A 516 -14.39 18.15 30.57
C GLU A 516 -14.64 17.21 29.37
N VAL A 517 -14.53 17.75 28.15
CA VAL A 517 -14.69 16.97 26.90
C VAL A 517 -13.56 15.95 26.78
N LYS A 518 -12.31 16.36 27.04
CA LYS A 518 -11.14 15.46 27.03
C LYS A 518 -11.28 14.35 28.06
N GLN A 519 -11.74 14.69 29.27
CA GLN A 519 -11.98 13.69 30.30
C GLN A 519 -13.06 12.70 29.84
N THR A 520 -14.20 13.19 29.37
CA THR A 520 -15.29 12.35 28.87
C THR A 520 -14.82 11.40 27.75
N LEU A 521 -14.04 11.89 26.79
CA LEU A 521 -13.47 11.06 25.72
C LEU A 521 -12.42 10.07 26.23
N THR A 522 -11.63 10.44 27.22
CA THR A 522 -10.66 9.53 27.85
C THR A 522 -11.39 8.35 28.50
N GLU A 523 -12.46 8.63 29.23
CA GLU A 523 -13.25 7.60 29.94
C GLU A 523 -14.07 6.73 28.97
N SER A 524 -14.66 7.34 27.94
CA SER A 524 -15.54 6.63 26.99
C SER A 524 -14.83 5.95 25.83
N VAL A 525 -13.61 6.37 25.47
CA VAL A 525 -12.88 5.85 24.31
C VAL A 525 -11.53 5.26 24.70
N LEU A 526 -10.68 6.01 25.40
CA LEU A 526 -9.32 5.54 25.70
C LEU A 526 -9.33 4.39 26.71
N TRP A 527 -10.07 4.50 27.81
CA TRP A 527 -10.08 3.46 28.83
C TRP A 527 -10.55 2.09 28.30
N PRO A 528 -11.63 1.99 27.50
CA PRO A 528 -11.99 0.72 26.86
C PRO A 528 -10.91 0.12 25.98
N LEU A 529 -10.17 0.95 25.24
CA LEU A 529 -9.11 0.50 24.34
C LEU A 529 -7.82 0.13 25.09
N THR A 530 -7.50 0.83 26.18
CA THR A 530 -6.26 0.66 26.95
C THR A 530 -6.40 -0.38 28.07
N TYR A 531 -7.59 -0.53 28.66
CA TYR A 531 -7.82 -1.38 29.85
C TYR A 531 -9.00 -2.36 29.69
N PRO A 532 -9.09 -3.15 28.59
CA PRO A 532 -10.23 -4.02 28.33
C PRO A 532 -10.47 -5.07 29.44
N ASP A 533 -9.40 -5.62 30.03
CA ASP A 533 -9.49 -6.61 31.10
C ASP A 533 -10.15 -6.05 32.38
N THR A 534 -9.95 -4.76 32.65
CA THR A 534 -10.56 -4.10 33.81
C THR A 534 -12.07 -3.98 33.63
N PHE A 535 -12.54 -3.62 32.43
CA PHE A 535 -13.97 -3.60 32.10
C PHE A 535 -14.59 -5.00 32.21
N ALA A 536 -13.91 -6.01 31.66
CA ALA A 536 -14.36 -7.40 31.73
C ALA A 536 -14.47 -7.90 33.18
N ARG A 537 -13.46 -7.62 34.02
CA ARG A 537 -13.44 -7.99 35.44
C ARG A 537 -14.53 -7.30 36.26
N LEU A 538 -14.83 -6.05 35.94
CA LEU A 538 -15.88 -5.27 36.62
C LEU A 538 -17.29 -5.56 36.09
N GLY A 539 -17.42 -6.32 35.00
CA GLY A 539 -18.71 -6.61 34.37
C GLY A 539 -19.39 -5.39 33.74
N VAL A 540 -18.62 -4.33 33.48
CA VAL A 540 -19.13 -3.08 32.89
C VAL A 540 -18.97 -3.16 31.37
N GLN A 541 -20.06 -2.92 30.63
CA GLN A 541 -20.00 -2.82 29.18
C GLN A 541 -19.49 -1.42 28.80
N PRO A 542 -18.39 -1.31 28.02
CA PRO A 542 -17.94 -0.03 27.51
C PRO A 542 -18.96 0.54 26.50
N PRO A 543 -19.05 1.87 26.37
CA PRO A 543 -19.93 2.48 25.39
C PRO A 543 -19.46 2.12 23.97
N ARG A 544 -20.41 1.81 23.08
CA ARG A 544 -20.07 1.32 21.72
C ARG A 544 -19.63 2.42 20.77
N GLY A 545 -20.12 3.64 20.99
CA GLY A 545 -19.76 4.77 20.15
C GLY A 545 -20.11 6.12 20.75
N VAL A 546 -19.37 7.12 20.28
CA VAL A 546 -19.47 8.50 20.70
C VAL A 546 -19.81 9.36 19.48
N LEU A 547 -20.77 10.27 19.59
CA LEU A 547 -21.01 11.32 18.60
C LEU A 547 -20.52 12.66 19.15
N LEU A 548 -19.46 13.19 18.54
CA LEU A 548 -18.98 14.55 18.76
C LEU A 548 -19.76 15.53 17.89
N TYR A 549 -20.34 16.55 18.50
CA TYR A 549 -21.01 17.61 17.77
C TYR A 549 -20.72 18.98 18.38
N GLY A 550 -20.80 20.02 17.55
CA GLY A 550 -20.51 21.38 17.98
C GLY A 550 -20.25 22.29 16.78
N PRO A 551 -20.00 23.59 17.01
CA PRO A 551 -19.83 24.54 15.92
C PRO A 551 -18.63 24.17 15.03
N PRO A 552 -18.65 24.58 13.75
CA PRO A 552 -17.50 24.38 12.86
C PRO A 552 -16.25 25.08 13.42
N GLY A 553 -15.07 24.54 13.15
CA GLY A 553 -13.81 25.14 13.57
C GLY A 553 -13.46 25.02 15.07
N CYS A 554 -14.28 24.35 15.88
CA CYS A 554 -14.00 24.14 17.33
C CYS A 554 -13.13 22.91 17.63
N GLY A 555 -12.50 22.31 16.62
CA GLY A 555 -11.47 21.28 16.83
C GLY A 555 -11.96 19.84 17.03
N LYS A 556 -13.17 19.47 16.61
CA LYS A 556 -13.68 18.07 16.70
C LYS A 556 -12.72 17.05 16.06
N THR A 557 -12.38 17.23 14.79
CA THR A 557 -11.43 16.37 14.06
C THR A 557 -10.03 16.38 14.71
N TYR A 558 -9.58 17.55 15.16
CA TYR A 558 -8.27 17.70 15.82
C TYR A 558 -8.24 16.98 17.18
N LEU A 559 -9.32 17.04 17.96
CA LEU A 559 -9.46 16.36 19.24
C LEU A 559 -9.44 14.84 19.08
N VAL A 560 -10.12 14.29 18.07
CA VAL A 560 -10.07 12.84 17.78
C VAL A 560 -8.68 12.43 17.34
N THR A 561 -8.02 13.25 16.52
CA THR A 561 -6.63 13.03 16.11
C THR A 561 -5.69 13.02 17.31
N ALA A 562 -5.87 13.93 18.27
CA ALA A 562 -5.10 13.99 19.50
C ALA A 562 -5.37 12.80 20.45
N LEU A 563 -6.63 12.37 20.53
CA LEU A 563 -7.06 11.19 21.29
C LEU A 563 -6.39 9.93 20.75
N ALA A 564 -6.39 9.78 19.42
CA ALA A 564 -5.71 8.70 18.71
C ALA A 564 -4.21 8.61 19.07
N GLY A 565 -3.50 9.75 19.00
CA GLY A 565 -2.08 9.82 19.33
C GLY A 565 -1.78 9.45 20.78
N THR A 566 -2.67 9.85 21.70
CA THR A 566 -2.53 9.56 23.15
C THR A 566 -2.75 8.07 23.44
N GLY A 567 -3.77 7.46 22.82
CA GLY A 567 -4.11 6.06 23.05
C GLY A 567 -3.20 5.04 22.38
N ARG A 568 -2.36 5.46 21.42
CA ARG A 568 -1.53 4.58 20.57
C ARG A 568 -2.33 3.43 19.91
N ALA A 569 -3.63 3.63 19.72
CA ALA A 569 -4.53 2.67 19.08
C ALA A 569 -4.44 2.80 17.56
N ASN A 570 -4.80 1.74 16.83
CA ASN A 570 -4.98 1.84 15.39
C ASN A 570 -6.13 2.81 15.10
N VAL A 571 -6.01 3.69 14.09
CA VAL A 571 -7.09 4.62 13.76
C VAL A 571 -7.46 4.53 12.29
N LEU A 572 -8.73 4.28 12.03
CA LEU A 572 -9.31 4.27 10.70
C LEU A 572 -10.26 5.45 10.57
N SER A 573 -9.85 6.50 9.86
CA SER A 573 -10.71 7.66 9.61
C SER A 573 -11.26 7.61 8.22
N VAL A 574 -12.53 8.00 8.11
CA VAL A 574 -13.16 8.25 6.84
C VAL A 574 -14.05 9.48 6.92
N LYS A 575 -13.96 10.34 5.90
CA LYS A 575 -14.85 11.50 5.74
C LYS A 575 -16.10 11.09 4.96
N GLY A 576 -17.27 11.52 5.41
CA GLY A 576 -18.55 11.20 4.78
C GLY A 576 -18.57 11.48 3.27
N ALA A 577 -18.05 12.63 2.84
CA ALA A 577 -17.96 13.00 1.42
C ALA A 577 -17.05 12.06 0.60
N GLU A 578 -16.01 11.48 1.19
CA GLU A 578 -15.08 10.59 0.49
C GLU A 578 -15.67 9.18 0.25
N LEU A 579 -16.49 8.69 1.18
CA LEU A 579 -17.18 7.39 1.04
C LEU A 579 -18.22 7.38 -0.07
N LEU A 580 -18.88 8.53 -0.28
CA LEU A 580 -19.93 8.68 -1.29
C LEU A 580 -19.36 8.98 -2.68
N SER A 581 -18.22 9.66 -2.78
CA SER A 581 -17.66 10.11 -4.07
C SER A 581 -16.70 9.12 -4.74
N LYS A 582 -15.91 8.34 -3.98
CA LYS A 582 -14.95 7.38 -4.55
C LYS A 582 -15.61 6.12 -5.13
N TRP A 583 -16.88 5.86 -4.80
CA TRP A 583 -17.50 4.54 -4.95
C TRP A 583 -18.96 4.65 -5.41
N VAL A 584 -19.19 5.15 -6.64
CA VAL A 584 -20.54 5.20 -7.24
C VAL A 584 -21.09 3.77 -7.36
N GLY A 585 -22.01 3.37 -6.48
CA GLY A 585 -22.60 2.03 -6.40
C GLY A 585 -21.98 1.08 -5.36
N GLU A 586 -20.89 1.48 -4.69
CA GLU A 586 -20.07 0.61 -3.82
C GLU A 586 -19.95 1.10 -2.36
N SER A 587 -20.55 2.24 -2.00
CA SER A 587 -20.42 2.85 -0.66
C SER A 587 -20.86 1.93 0.49
N GLU A 588 -21.83 1.04 0.28
CA GLU A 588 -22.26 0.04 1.29
C GLU A 588 -21.14 -0.96 1.62
N ARG A 589 -20.42 -1.42 0.57
CA ARG A 589 -19.29 -2.34 0.73
C ARG A 589 -18.14 -1.66 1.44
N ALA A 590 -17.87 -0.40 1.12
CA ALA A 590 -16.83 0.38 1.78
C ALA A 590 -17.06 0.52 3.29
N VAL A 591 -18.31 0.68 3.74
CA VAL A 591 -18.65 0.68 5.18
C VAL A 591 -18.37 -0.69 5.81
N ARG A 592 -18.84 -1.79 5.20
CA ARG A 592 -18.56 -3.14 5.72
C ARG A 592 -17.06 -3.43 5.80
N GLU A 593 -16.32 -3.00 4.78
CA GLU A 593 -14.87 -3.16 4.70
C GLU A 593 -14.14 -2.35 5.76
N LEU A 594 -14.55 -1.10 6.00
CA LEU A 594 -14.02 -0.26 7.08
C LEU A 594 -14.14 -0.97 8.43
N PHE A 595 -15.34 -1.46 8.77
CA PHE A 595 -15.57 -2.15 10.03
C PHE A 595 -14.89 -3.51 10.10
N ARG A 596 -14.78 -4.26 8.99
CA ARG A 596 -13.98 -5.48 8.91
C ARG A 596 -12.52 -5.22 9.25
N ARG A 597 -11.91 -4.22 8.61
CA ARG A 597 -10.53 -3.80 8.91
C ARG A 597 -10.36 -3.37 10.35
N ALA A 598 -11.33 -2.62 10.89
CA ALA A 598 -11.28 -2.17 12.28
C ALA A 598 -11.23 -3.34 13.26
N ARG A 599 -12.04 -4.37 13.00
CA ARG A 599 -12.10 -5.60 13.78
C ARG A 599 -10.83 -6.44 13.68
N GLU A 600 -10.31 -6.60 12.47
CA GLU A 600 -9.05 -7.30 12.24
C GLU A 600 -7.86 -6.59 12.89
N ALA A 601 -7.91 -5.25 12.95
CA ALA A 601 -6.86 -4.40 13.51
C ALA A 601 -7.03 -4.09 15.01
N ALA A 602 -8.00 -4.68 15.70
CA ALA A 602 -8.30 -4.32 17.09
C ALA A 602 -7.05 -4.44 18.01
N PRO A 603 -6.76 -3.48 18.91
CA PRO A 603 -7.61 -2.35 19.31
C PRO A 603 -7.60 -1.19 18.29
N THR A 604 -8.80 -0.78 17.85
CA THR A 604 -8.98 0.23 16.79
C THR A 604 -10.00 1.29 17.15
N LEU A 605 -9.68 2.55 16.84
CA LEU A 605 -10.62 3.66 16.82
C LEU A 605 -11.10 3.91 15.38
N VAL A 606 -12.40 3.80 15.13
CA VAL A 606 -13.01 4.17 13.85
C VAL A 606 -13.52 5.60 13.95
N PHE A 607 -12.97 6.51 13.15
CA PHE A 607 -13.40 7.90 13.10
C PHE A 607 -14.22 8.19 11.82
N LEU A 608 -15.46 8.60 12.00
CA LEU A 608 -16.40 8.93 10.94
C LEU A 608 -16.67 10.44 10.97
N ASP A 609 -15.90 11.20 10.17
CA ASP A 609 -16.07 12.65 10.07
C ASP A 609 -17.21 13.00 9.10
N GLU A 610 -17.87 14.14 9.33
CA GLU A 610 -19.04 14.58 8.57
C GLU A 610 -20.18 13.52 8.56
N MET A 611 -20.57 13.05 9.75
CA MET A 611 -21.61 12.03 9.92
C MET A 611 -22.95 12.41 9.27
N ASP A 612 -23.28 13.70 9.24
CA ASP A 612 -24.49 14.21 8.59
C ASP A 612 -24.48 14.03 7.06
N ALA A 613 -23.30 13.95 6.44
CA ALA A 613 -23.17 13.60 5.04
C ALA A 613 -23.26 12.08 4.82
N LEU A 614 -22.66 11.29 5.71
CA LEU A 614 -22.62 9.82 5.58
C LEU A 614 -23.98 9.16 5.88
N ALA A 615 -24.68 9.70 6.88
CA ALA A 615 -25.92 9.12 7.39
C ALA A 615 -27.00 10.18 7.68
N PRO A 616 -27.49 10.87 6.63
CA PRO A 616 -28.58 11.82 6.77
C PRO A 616 -29.88 11.13 7.17
N VAL A 617 -30.85 11.90 7.68
CA VAL A 617 -32.22 11.44 7.90
C VAL A 617 -32.80 10.83 6.62
N ARG A 618 -33.27 9.58 6.73
CA ARG A 618 -33.85 8.82 5.59
C ARG A 618 -34.93 9.61 4.86
N GLY A 619 -34.92 9.50 3.54
CA GLY A 619 -35.87 10.19 2.67
C GLY A 619 -35.56 11.67 2.37
N GLN A 620 -34.46 12.23 2.89
CA GLN A 620 -33.98 13.56 2.49
C GLN A 620 -33.08 13.56 1.25
N ALA A 621 -32.42 12.43 0.93
CA ALA A 621 -31.52 12.34 -0.21
C ALA A 621 -32.28 11.94 -1.50
N THR A 622 -31.97 12.60 -2.62
CA THR A 622 -32.56 12.34 -3.95
C THR A 622 -31.88 11.21 -4.73
N ASP A 623 -31.01 10.42 -4.09
CA ASP A 623 -29.98 9.61 -4.76
C ASP A 623 -30.41 8.15 -5.01
N GLY A 624 -31.71 7.92 -5.25
CA GLY A 624 -32.24 6.60 -5.58
C GLY A 624 -32.04 5.53 -4.49
N GLY A 625 -32.04 5.92 -3.21
CA GLY A 625 -31.93 5.00 -2.06
C GLY A 625 -30.52 4.45 -1.81
N THR A 626 -29.48 5.01 -2.44
CA THR A 626 -28.07 4.63 -2.18
C THR A 626 -27.67 5.00 -0.76
N THR A 627 -27.99 6.22 -0.33
CA THR A 627 -27.69 6.74 1.01
C THR A 627 -28.41 5.93 2.10
N ASP A 628 -29.67 5.55 1.88
CA ASP A 628 -30.42 4.71 2.82
C ASP A 628 -29.79 3.32 3.00
N ARG A 629 -29.21 2.75 1.94
CA ARG A 629 -28.46 1.47 2.00
C ARG A 629 -27.17 1.61 2.80
N VAL A 630 -26.45 2.73 2.65
CA VAL A 630 -25.24 3.03 3.44
C VAL A 630 -25.60 3.17 4.92
N VAL A 631 -26.67 3.89 5.26
CA VAL A 631 -27.18 4.01 6.63
C VAL A 631 -27.55 2.64 7.19
N ALA A 632 -28.26 1.80 6.41
CA ALA A 632 -28.61 0.45 6.83
C ALA A 632 -27.37 -0.42 7.12
N ALA A 633 -26.34 -0.35 6.28
CA ALA A 633 -25.08 -1.05 6.51
C ALA A 633 -24.35 -0.55 7.76
N LEU A 634 -24.28 0.77 7.97
CA LEU A 634 -23.67 1.34 9.17
C LEU A 634 -24.40 0.89 10.45
N LEU A 635 -25.73 0.89 10.45
CA LEU A 635 -26.51 0.38 11.58
C LEU A 635 -26.25 -1.12 11.83
N THR A 636 -26.15 -1.91 10.76
CA THR A 636 -25.85 -3.34 10.85
C THR A 636 -24.45 -3.58 11.46
N GLU A 637 -23.44 -2.82 11.05
CA GLU A 637 -22.09 -2.94 11.61
C GLU A 637 -22.01 -2.47 13.09
N LEU A 638 -22.76 -1.43 13.46
CA LEU A 638 -22.83 -0.94 14.85
C LEU A 638 -23.59 -1.90 15.78
N ASP A 639 -24.69 -2.49 15.30
CA ASP A 639 -25.53 -3.45 16.05
C ASP A 639 -24.85 -4.82 16.23
N GLY A 640 -23.79 -5.12 15.48
CA GLY A 640 -23.08 -6.40 15.50
C GLY A 640 -22.72 -6.84 16.93
N VAL A 641 -23.52 -7.77 17.47
CA VAL A 641 -23.61 -8.07 18.92
C VAL A 641 -22.30 -8.63 19.49
N GLU A 642 -21.48 -9.32 18.69
CA GLU A 642 -20.21 -9.95 19.11
C GLU A 642 -18.94 -9.29 18.53
N ALA A 643 -19.07 -8.37 17.55
CA ALA A 643 -18.02 -8.15 16.56
C ALA A 643 -17.02 -7.00 16.86
N LEU A 644 -17.32 -6.06 17.77
CA LEU A 644 -16.50 -4.87 18.01
C LEU A 644 -15.69 -4.93 19.32
N ARG A 645 -15.24 -6.11 19.75
CA ARG A 645 -14.35 -6.20 20.92
C ARG A 645 -13.09 -5.37 20.66
N ASN A 646 -12.82 -4.41 21.53
CA ASN A 646 -11.73 -3.45 21.41
C ASN A 646 -11.80 -2.56 20.14
N VAL A 647 -13.00 -2.34 19.58
CA VAL A 647 -13.23 -1.35 18.53
C VAL A 647 -14.21 -0.29 19.05
N VAL A 648 -13.79 0.96 19.03
CA VAL A 648 -14.64 2.10 19.44
C VAL A 648 -14.90 2.98 18.22
N VAL A 649 -16.15 3.44 18.06
CA VAL A 649 -16.55 4.32 16.95
C VAL A 649 -16.74 5.74 17.46
N ILE A 650 -16.12 6.71 16.81
CA ILE A 650 -16.39 8.14 17.01
C ILE A 650 -16.95 8.73 15.72
N GLY A 651 -18.16 9.28 15.80
CA GLY A 651 -18.71 10.16 14.77
C GLY A 651 -18.42 11.63 15.08
N ALA A 652 -18.22 12.46 14.06
CA ALA A 652 -18.22 13.91 14.22
C ALA A 652 -19.20 14.58 13.25
N THR A 653 -19.92 15.60 13.72
CA THR A 653 -20.81 16.42 12.87
C THR A 653 -20.91 17.87 13.36
N ASN A 654 -21.24 18.78 12.45
CA ASN A 654 -21.63 20.15 12.80
C ASN A 654 -23.16 20.30 12.92
N ARG A 655 -23.93 19.32 12.44
CA ARG A 655 -25.40 19.36 12.33
C ARG A 655 -26.01 18.06 12.86
N PRO A 656 -26.10 17.90 14.19
CA PRO A 656 -26.62 16.67 14.80
C PRO A 656 -28.10 16.42 14.47
N ASP A 657 -28.86 17.45 14.10
CA ASP A 657 -30.26 17.38 13.65
C ASP A 657 -30.45 16.64 12.32
N LEU A 658 -29.40 16.57 11.49
CA LEU A 658 -29.45 15.90 10.20
C LEU A 658 -29.01 14.45 10.24
N VAL A 659 -28.46 13.98 11.35
CA VAL A 659 -28.04 12.58 11.52
C VAL A 659 -29.27 11.71 11.76
N ASP A 660 -29.33 10.53 11.11
CA ASP A 660 -30.42 9.56 11.33
C ASP A 660 -30.56 9.23 12.84
N PRO A 661 -31.72 9.49 13.48
CA PRO A 661 -31.93 9.21 14.91
C PRO A 661 -31.76 7.75 15.31
N ALA A 662 -31.82 6.81 14.37
CA ALA A 662 -31.50 5.41 14.60
C ALA A 662 -30.05 5.23 15.05
N LEU A 663 -29.10 6.04 14.57
CA LEU A 663 -27.70 5.95 14.97
C LEU A 663 -27.46 6.39 16.42
N LEU A 664 -28.34 7.24 16.97
CA LEU A 664 -28.23 7.79 18.33
C LEU A 664 -28.84 6.89 19.41
N ARG A 665 -29.37 5.72 19.03
CA ARG A 665 -29.99 4.79 19.99
C ARG A 665 -28.94 4.08 20.85
N PRO A 666 -29.29 3.65 22.07
CA PRO A 666 -28.43 2.83 22.92
C PRO A 666 -27.84 1.63 22.17
N GLY A 667 -26.55 1.35 22.39
CA GLY A 667 -25.78 0.32 21.69
C GLY A 667 -25.12 0.76 20.37
N ARG A 668 -25.30 2.03 19.94
CA ARG A 668 -24.71 2.60 18.71
C ARG A 668 -23.85 3.83 19.05
N LEU A 669 -24.16 5.02 18.51
CA LEU A 669 -23.56 6.29 18.91
C LEU A 669 -24.30 6.87 20.13
N GLU A 670 -24.30 6.11 21.22
CA GLU A 670 -25.14 6.36 22.39
C GLU A 670 -24.62 7.51 23.26
N ARG A 671 -23.32 7.81 23.22
CA ARG A 671 -22.73 8.91 23.98
C ARG A 671 -22.61 10.16 23.12
N LEU A 672 -23.47 11.14 23.38
CA LEU A 672 -23.42 12.44 22.72
C LEU A 672 -22.49 13.39 23.50
N VAL A 673 -21.48 13.94 22.84
CA VAL A 673 -20.49 14.85 23.45
C VAL A 673 -20.49 16.17 22.70
N TYR A 674 -20.94 17.23 23.40
CA TYR A 674 -20.93 18.59 22.88
C TYR A 674 -19.54 19.21 23.01
N VAL A 675 -19.01 19.75 21.90
CA VAL A 675 -17.79 20.53 21.88
C VAL A 675 -18.16 22.01 21.85
N PRO A 676 -18.05 22.72 22.98
CA PRO A 676 -18.43 24.13 23.06
C PRO A 676 -17.45 25.03 22.29
N PRO A 677 -17.88 26.23 21.89
CA PRO A 677 -16.94 27.25 21.42
C PRO A 677 -15.98 27.67 22.55
N PRO A 678 -14.73 28.04 22.23
CA PRO A 678 -13.74 28.34 23.26
C PRO A 678 -14.04 29.67 23.96
N ASP A 679 -13.92 29.70 25.29
CA ASP A 679 -13.97 30.91 26.12
C ASP A 679 -12.62 31.66 26.13
N GLY A 680 -12.51 32.77 26.88
CA GLY A 680 -11.28 33.59 26.95
C GLY A 680 -10.03 32.79 27.38
N PRO A 681 -10.10 32.05 28.51
CA PRO A 681 -9.04 31.14 28.93
C PRO A 681 -8.70 30.05 27.90
N ALA A 682 -9.71 29.36 27.33
CA ALA A 682 -9.48 28.34 26.30
C ALA A 682 -8.84 28.92 25.04
N ARG A 683 -9.24 30.12 24.59
CA ARG A 683 -8.60 30.81 23.47
C ARG A 683 -7.14 31.13 23.76
N THR A 684 -6.80 31.50 24.99
CA THR A 684 -5.41 31.72 25.41
C THR A 684 -4.59 30.44 25.26
N GLU A 685 -5.12 29.29 25.70
CA GLU A 685 -4.45 28.00 25.55
C GLU A 685 -4.31 27.58 24.08
N ILE A 686 -5.35 27.78 23.27
CA ILE A 686 -5.33 27.49 21.83
C ILE A 686 -4.29 28.36 21.12
N LEU A 687 -4.22 29.65 21.43
CA LEU A 687 -3.22 30.56 20.87
C LEU A 687 -1.80 30.13 21.26
N ARG A 688 -1.59 29.71 22.51
CA ARG A 688 -0.30 29.21 22.99
C ARG A 688 0.10 27.92 22.26
N ALA A 689 -0.82 26.99 22.08
CA ALA A 689 -0.57 25.76 21.32
C ALA A 689 -0.26 26.06 19.84
N ALA A 690 -1.06 26.91 19.20
CA ALA A 690 -0.90 27.29 17.79
C ALA A 690 0.37 28.10 17.51
N SER A 691 0.91 28.82 18.50
CA SER A 691 2.13 29.62 18.39
C SER A 691 3.39 28.91 18.87
N ARG A 692 3.34 27.63 19.26
CA ARG A 692 4.50 26.88 19.78
C ARG A 692 5.72 26.93 18.85
N ALA A 693 5.50 26.93 17.53
CA ALA A 693 6.55 27.00 16.51
C ALA A 693 6.78 28.42 15.93
N VAL A 694 6.07 29.43 16.43
CA VAL A 694 6.12 30.81 15.93
C VAL A 694 6.80 31.69 16.98
N PRO A 695 7.98 32.25 16.71
CA PRO A 695 8.64 33.15 17.65
C PRO A 695 7.80 34.43 17.83
N LEU A 696 7.29 34.64 19.05
CA LEU A 696 6.55 35.85 19.42
C LEU A 696 7.49 36.84 20.12
N ALA A 697 7.34 38.13 19.81
CA ALA A 697 8.00 39.20 20.55
C ALA A 697 7.32 39.43 21.91
N GLY A 698 8.05 40.04 22.85
CA GLY A 698 7.57 40.23 24.24
C GLY A 698 6.39 41.20 24.37
N ASP A 699 6.03 41.90 23.30
CA ASP A 699 4.85 42.78 23.22
C ASP A 699 3.56 42.03 22.88
N VAL A 700 3.61 40.72 22.59
CA VAL A 700 2.43 39.88 22.30
C VAL A 700 1.90 39.22 23.57
N ASP A 701 0.83 39.77 24.13
CA ASP A 701 0.13 39.24 25.30
C ASP A 701 -0.99 38.27 24.88
N LEU A 702 -0.73 36.96 24.98
CA LEU A 702 -1.70 35.91 24.64
C LEU A 702 -2.94 35.88 25.56
N PRO A 703 -2.82 35.99 26.90
CA PRO A 703 -3.97 36.17 27.79
C PRO A 703 -4.90 37.33 27.40
N ALA A 704 -4.34 38.53 27.14
CA ALA A 704 -5.14 39.67 26.74
C ALA A 704 -5.85 39.43 25.39
N LEU A 705 -5.14 38.85 24.43
CA LEU A 705 -5.73 38.46 23.13
C LEU A 705 -6.86 37.44 23.30
N GLY A 706 -6.71 36.46 24.20
CA GLY A 706 -7.74 35.46 24.49
C GLY A 706 -9.07 36.10 24.89
N GLU A 707 -9.04 37.09 25.78
CA GLU A 707 -10.25 37.82 26.21
C GLU A 707 -10.87 38.67 25.09
N GLU A 708 -10.05 39.30 24.25
CA GLU A 708 -10.53 40.18 23.17
C GLU A 708 -11.11 39.45 21.95
N LEU A 709 -10.77 38.17 21.75
CA LEU A 709 -11.17 37.38 20.58
C LEU A 709 -12.52 36.69 20.74
N SER A 710 -13.51 37.38 21.30
CA SER A 710 -14.88 36.86 21.41
C SER A 710 -15.44 36.46 20.03
N GLY A 711 -16.08 35.29 19.97
CA GLY A 711 -16.63 34.72 18.73
C GLY A 711 -15.61 34.04 17.80
N PHE A 712 -14.31 34.00 18.17
CA PHE A 712 -13.33 33.22 17.41
C PHE A 712 -13.42 31.74 17.77
N SER A 713 -13.45 30.89 16.74
CA SER A 713 -13.26 29.45 16.89
C SER A 713 -11.79 29.08 17.12
N ALA A 714 -11.51 27.81 17.44
CA ALA A 714 -10.13 27.34 17.53
C ALA A 714 -9.39 27.47 16.18
N ALA A 715 -10.09 27.19 15.07
CA ALA A 715 -9.58 27.38 13.72
C ALA A 715 -9.28 28.84 13.40
N ASP A 716 -10.11 29.78 13.87
CA ASP A 716 -9.88 31.22 13.69
C ASP A 716 -8.66 31.70 14.49
N CYS A 717 -8.48 31.20 15.73
CA CYS A 717 -7.29 31.50 16.53
C CYS A 717 -6.01 31.00 15.84
N ALA A 718 -6.03 29.79 15.30
CA ALA A 718 -4.90 29.27 14.53
C ALA A 718 -4.67 30.05 13.22
N ALA A 719 -5.74 30.48 12.54
CA ALA A 719 -5.65 31.33 11.37
C ALA A 719 -5.06 32.71 11.70
N LEU A 720 -5.39 33.27 12.86
CA LEU A 720 -4.85 34.54 13.33
C LEU A 720 -3.34 34.47 13.53
N VAL A 721 -2.84 33.41 14.17
CA VAL A 721 -1.38 33.20 14.36
C VAL A 721 -0.68 33.05 13.00
N ARG A 722 -1.25 32.25 12.08
CA ARG A 722 -0.70 32.10 10.72
C ARG A 722 -0.67 33.42 9.95
N GLU A 723 -1.75 34.19 9.97
CA GLU A 723 -1.81 35.47 9.26
C GLU A 723 -0.89 36.52 9.90
N ALA A 724 -0.69 36.49 11.22
CA ALA A 724 0.27 37.35 11.91
C ALA A 724 1.72 37.02 11.50
N ALA A 725 2.06 35.74 11.36
CA ALA A 725 3.35 35.31 10.83
C ALA A 725 3.53 35.75 9.36
N LEU A 726 2.49 35.61 8.52
CA LEU A 726 2.52 36.10 7.13
C LEU A 726 2.62 37.62 7.05
N ALA A 727 1.99 38.36 7.98
CA ALA A 727 2.13 39.82 8.06
C ALA A 727 3.59 40.21 8.37
N ALA A 728 4.24 39.51 9.31
CA ALA A 728 5.65 39.70 9.62
C ALA A 728 6.55 39.47 8.39
N MET A 729 6.32 38.37 7.65
CA MET A 729 7.08 38.03 6.45
C MET A 729 6.87 39.03 5.30
N ARG A 730 5.66 39.58 5.17
CA ARG A 730 5.35 40.60 4.15
C ARG A 730 6.00 41.95 4.47
N GLU A 731 6.16 42.27 5.75
CA GLU A 731 6.92 43.45 6.19
C GLU A 731 8.42 43.25 5.96
N SER A 732 8.96 42.09 6.33
CA SER A 732 10.34 41.71 6.04
C SER A 732 10.52 40.19 5.98
N LEU A 733 11.15 39.71 4.90
CA LEU A 733 11.54 38.29 4.76
C LEU A 733 12.61 37.86 5.77
N SER A 734 13.29 38.80 6.43
CA SER A 734 14.25 38.53 7.51
C SER A 734 13.64 38.68 8.91
N ALA A 735 12.32 38.87 9.03
CA ALA A 735 11.65 39.01 10.32
C ALA A 735 11.85 37.76 11.18
N ALA A 736 12.47 37.94 12.36
CA ALA A 736 12.74 36.85 13.29
C ALA A 736 11.58 36.56 14.26
N THR A 737 10.68 37.53 14.48
CA THR A 737 9.61 37.45 15.48
C THR A 737 8.31 38.12 15.00
N VAL A 738 7.18 37.63 15.50
CA VAL A 738 5.86 38.25 15.31
C VAL A 738 5.58 39.25 16.43
N THR A 739 5.26 40.50 16.08
CA THR A 739 4.98 41.60 17.02
C THR A 739 3.47 41.82 17.19
N ALA A 740 3.09 42.64 18.17
CA ALA A 740 1.69 43.03 18.38
C ALA A 740 1.08 43.74 17.17
N ALA A 741 1.89 44.51 16.41
CA ALA A 741 1.46 45.19 15.19
C ALA A 741 1.08 44.20 14.07
N HIS A 742 1.83 43.10 13.93
CA HIS A 742 1.51 42.03 13.00
C HIS A 742 0.19 41.33 13.38
N VAL A 743 -0.02 41.06 14.68
CA VAL A 743 -1.28 40.49 15.18
C VAL A 743 -2.45 41.44 14.93
N ALA A 744 -2.29 42.73 15.19
CA ALA A 744 -3.32 43.73 14.91
C ALA A 744 -3.68 43.81 13.41
N THR A 745 -2.68 43.64 12.54
CA THR A 745 -2.89 43.55 11.08
C THR A 745 -3.66 42.29 10.72
N ALA A 746 -3.31 41.15 11.30
CA ALA A 746 -3.97 39.87 11.07
C ALA A 746 -5.45 39.91 11.52
N ARG A 747 -5.77 40.55 12.65
CA ARG A 747 -7.15 40.73 13.15
C ARG A 747 -8.06 41.51 12.20
N ARG A 748 -7.51 42.33 11.30
CA ARG A 748 -8.31 43.02 10.28
C ARG A 748 -8.77 42.08 9.17
N ARG A 749 -8.05 40.97 8.96
CA ARG A 749 -8.29 39.99 7.89
C ARG A 749 -9.03 38.76 8.38
N VAL A 750 -8.65 38.25 9.55
CA VAL A 750 -9.32 37.11 10.18
C VAL A 750 -10.50 37.63 11.00
N ARG A 751 -11.71 37.25 10.61
CA ARG A 751 -12.97 37.61 11.27
C ARG A 751 -13.49 36.44 12.10
N PRO A 752 -14.26 36.69 13.17
CA PRO A 752 -14.91 35.62 13.93
C PRO A 752 -15.87 34.85 13.01
N SER A 753 -15.76 33.52 13.01
CA SER A 753 -16.59 32.66 12.15
C SER A 753 -17.82 32.07 12.86
N LEU A 754 -17.89 32.16 14.18
CA LEU A 754 -18.98 31.56 14.96
C LEU A 754 -20.26 32.39 14.85
N ASP A 755 -21.34 31.76 14.41
CA ASP A 755 -22.69 32.33 14.43
C ASP A 755 -23.32 32.17 15.82
N PRO A 756 -23.65 33.26 16.53
CA PRO A 756 -24.27 33.20 17.86
C PRO A 756 -25.59 32.42 17.88
N THR A 757 -26.39 32.48 16.81
CA THR A 757 -27.68 31.79 16.74
C THR A 757 -27.49 30.28 16.63
N GLN A 758 -26.53 29.84 15.80
CA GLN A 758 -26.16 28.43 15.67
C GLN A 758 -25.57 27.89 16.98
N VAL A 759 -24.70 28.66 17.64
CA VAL A 759 -24.09 28.29 18.93
C VAL A 759 -25.16 28.10 19.99
N ALA A 760 -26.10 29.05 20.12
CA ALA A 760 -27.19 28.97 21.08
C ALA A 760 -28.11 27.76 20.80
N TRP A 761 -28.38 27.47 19.53
CA TRP A 761 -29.16 26.30 19.13
C TRP A 761 -28.45 24.99 19.50
N LEU A 762 -27.13 24.88 19.27
CA LEU A 762 -26.34 23.69 19.63
C LEU A 762 -26.27 23.49 21.15
N ALA A 763 -26.14 24.57 21.92
CA ALA A 763 -26.18 24.50 23.39
C ALA A 763 -27.56 24.02 23.89
N ALA A 764 -28.65 24.57 23.34
CA ALA A 764 -30.00 24.12 23.66
C ALA A 764 -30.26 22.65 23.21
N TYR A 765 -29.63 22.21 22.12
CA TYR A 765 -29.67 20.81 21.70
C TYR A 765 -28.96 19.93 22.74
N ALA A 766 -27.80 20.36 23.26
CA ALA A 766 -27.07 19.64 24.29
C ALA A 766 -27.88 19.51 25.58
N ASP A 767 -28.52 20.58 26.06
CA ASP A 767 -29.35 20.56 27.27
C ASP A 767 -30.52 19.56 27.16
N LYS A 768 -31.11 19.43 25.95
CA LYS A 768 -32.19 18.47 25.69
C LYS A 768 -31.73 17.01 25.69
N HIS A 769 -30.44 16.76 25.46
CA HIS A 769 -29.86 15.42 25.33
C HIS A 769 -28.86 15.10 26.45
N ALA A 770 -28.79 15.92 27.51
CA ALA A 770 -27.93 15.72 28.67
C ALA A 770 -28.45 14.66 29.67
N GLY A 771 -29.33 13.76 29.22
CA GLY A 771 -30.00 12.74 30.04
C GLY A 771 -29.24 11.43 30.14
#